data_AF-A0A949IG98-F1
#
_entry.id   AF-A0A949IG98-F1
#
_cell.length_a   1.000
_cell.length_b   1.000
_cell.length_c   1.000
_cell.angle_alpha   90.00
_cell.angle_beta   90.00
_cell.angle_gamma   90.00
#
_symmetry.space_group_name_H-M   'P 1'
#
loop_
_entity.id
_entity.type
_entity.pdbx_description
1 polymer ?
#
loop_
_entity_poly.entity_id
_entity_poly.type
_entity_poly.pdbx_seq_one_letter_code
_entity_poly.pdbx_strand_id
1 'polypeptide(L)'
;MPSKAEILSACGRVADIRAAGESETAGSSLDNAGCFDSLNAHLGALLAALENGKTERSAIKLLHELAGDLAEGHYSGLMLKRVELPTLSRPIELFLTPAVFSPELWGRTFAEGLLKSKEQFHGKKIVEVGTGSGWISILLLLVTDVREILGLDLNPVACLLARLNTWLNGTTEDGEYILTKAGEPIVKAFRVETSDLLGCVLERGEMFDHIVGCIPQVLHPNPVPDQESTTGGEPRSAKELYDLSNYCFEQGILEDRFGLPLIARALEQSQLCLNAGGRVTLVLGGRPGRQAIEGMFDRRGYDCQLVWMRRIQQADDTDLASLVELEREHGIRFHFFMARDSAESVAAETAVKLLQNGRTIYHDLLVYQAVTRFEPEVFSFVRNLTSMHLNSFRKELDFSRLGDERVSFLSRLSQSMLLAKTIPYPHERGDRPLRQLIADYLKSFCYYPATVERIFVGPNRAELASLIFKMTAESGDRLLLSDSLLSVYGQAARASSLDVVVGNDDLSELSALDDLMAPRLIFIAPRQLNNPSPIYLQAIIKQAEAHPERIYVIDDSENFLISSELGSNMTLRLAGSDPLPPNMVFLYGLIKNRISRDLELSFLVNAPAAWMEGLEIGAELSYSRICHSTQLLYQWLFEDLMTFPFPEVVHLPGRLTGNAGETGEGGRAILPPLSSLTKKLARHPVFAPKPVDPEASGMIRLDYGEFETAVPDILVKGLFKGFLVEGESEAQADQLPHIVAERVCAYLRHTRHVQIERQRVVLGQGVFPLFGALIQAFKVKLGRAPLVAVPDGSYGPLYPMLEYYGAEILPVKTSAERAFVLSTKDLVFSRKPDLLWLTQPNNPSGIFMDSERLRSVLELCHRQNIYVFADEIFFLLSDHRLGKWTPASLSVGSHMGGPFADKLFVADGISKSFAAGGLRLGFVVTPDEEWSRLMARTISAPPTAYLRAWDALYSSFLQKAPHNMMDLSQSFSEVESYLMDRRKELGAKRESLTNLLSQYGLSDGVDTPYRGGLFLLARLGDKHEQLAREAQLLTNPSDWGRTKDMVRMCFCLTDQRFDEAMRRLREFLAGQK
;
A
#
# COMPACT_ATOMS: atom_id res chain seq x y z
N MET A 1 -4.59 12.01 56.80
CA MET A 1 -3.17 12.40 56.67
C MET A 1 -2.40 11.64 57.73
N PRO A 2 -1.37 10.87 57.36
CA PRO A 2 -0.54 10.11 58.31
C PRO A 2 0.27 11.07 59.19
N SER A 3 0.64 10.61 60.39
CA SER A 3 1.59 11.31 61.25
C SER A 3 3.04 11.03 60.84
N LYS A 4 3.93 11.98 61.13
CA LYS A 4 5.39 11.83 60.94
C LYS A 4 5.95 10.55 61.58
N ALA A 5 5.49 10.24 62.80
CA ALA A 5 5.90 9.06 63.55
C ALA A 5 5.48 7.74 62.89
N GLU A 6 4.29 7.68 62.25
CA GLU A 6 3.84 6.49 61.52
C GLU A 6 4.70 6.21 60.30
N ILE A 7 5.07 7.24 59.53
CA ILE A 7 5.94 7.12 58.35
C ILE A 7 7.34 6.66 58.77
N LEU A 8 7.96 7.32 59.75
CA LEU A 8 9.30 6.97 60.24
C LEU A 8 9.33 5.57 60.88
N SER A 9 8.27 5.17 61.59
CA SER A 9 8.10 3.82 62.13
C SER A 9 7.99 2.75 61.03
N ALA A 10 7.27 3.03 59.95
CA ALA A 10 7.20 2.15 58.79
C ALA A 10 8.58 2.04 58.09
N CYS A 11 9.33 3.14 58.00
CA CYS A 11 10.69 3.15 57.45
C CYS A 11 11.66 2.29 58.29
N GLY A 12 11.58 2.36 59.62
CA GLY A 12 12.40 1.57 60.53
C GLY A 12 12.13 0.06 60.44
N ARG A 13 10.86 -0.35 60.30
CA ARG A 13 10.47 -1.76 60.16
C ARG A 13 11.00 -2.42 58.88
N VAL A 14 11.20 -1.65 57.82
CA VAL A 14 11.87 -2.13 56.59
C VAL A 14 13.38 -2.37 56.82
N ALA A 15 13.99 -1.70 57.79
CA ALA A 15 15.41 -1.87 58.15
C ALA A 15 15.70 -3.17 58.89
N ASP A 16 14.85 -3.52 59.84
CA ASP A 16 15.00 -4.74 60.66
C ASP A 16 14.95 -6.02 59.81
N ILE A 17 14.23 -6.00 58.68
CA ILE A 17 14.10 -7.12 57.74
C ILE A 17 15.39 -7.35 56.93
N ARG A 18 16.09 -6.29 56.52
CA ARG A 18 17.37 -6.41 55.77
C ARG A 18 18.51 -6.92 56.65
N ALA A 19 18.54 -6.52 57.92
CA ALA A 19 19.53 -7.00 58.87
C ALA A 19 19.32 -8.49 59.25
N ALA A 20 18.08 -8.97 59.24
CA ALA A 20 17.75 -10.38 59.52
C ALA A 20 18.04 -11.32 58.33
N GLY A 21 18.04 -10.83 57.09
CA GLY A 21 18.27 -11.62 55.87
C GLY A 21 19.74 -12.04 55.63
N GLU A 22 20.70 -11.43 56.34
CA GLU A 22 22.12 -11.80 56.29
C GLU A 22 22.50 -12.84 57.36
N SER A 23 21.59 -13.23 58.26
CA SER A 23 21.80 -14.36 59.18
C SER A 23 20.96 -15.57 58.75
N GLU A 24 21.60 -16.61 58.25
CA GLU A 24 20.95 -17.92 58.08
C GLU A 24 20.50 -18.46 59.44
N THR A 25 19.23 -18.25 59.82
CA THR A 25 18.41 -19.24 60.55
C THR A 25 16.93 -18.83 60.62
N ALA A 26 16.08 -19.73 60.09
CA ALA A 26 14.66 -19.98 60.44
C ALA A 26 13.57 -18.90 60.16
N GLY A 27 12.87 -19.08 59.03
CA GLY A 27 11.40 -19.24 59.02
C GLY A 27 10.47 -18.04 59.27
N SER A 28 10.36 -17.09 58.33
CA SER A 28 9.15 -16.26 58.15
C SER A 28 9.07 -15.57 56.77
N SER A 29 8.81 -16.32 55.70
CA SER A 29 8.67 -15.75 54.35
C SER A 29 7.32 -15.04 54.07
N LEU A 30 6.47 -14.83 55.09
CA LEU A 30 5.12 -14.28 54.92
C LEU A 30 4.95 -12.79 55.36
N ASP A 31 5.96 -12.15 55.96
CA ASP A 31 5.84 -10.76 56.49
C ASP A 31 6.61 -9.69 55.69
N ASN A 32 7.44 -10.08 54.72
CA ASN A 32 8.34 -9.15 54.00
C ASN A 32 7.60 -8.21 53.02
N ALA A 33 6.51 -8.67 52.39
CA ALA A 33 5.70 -7.85 51.47
C ALA A 33 4.86 -6.81 52.23
N GLY A 34 4.33 -7.17 53.41
CA GLY A 34 3.43 -6.31 54.19
C GLY A 34 4.07 -5.02 54.71
N CYS A 35 5.39 -5.01 54.99
CA CYS A 35 6.09 -3.80 55.46
C CYS A 35 6.34 -2.77 54.34
N PHE A 36 6.73 -3.20 53.13
CA PHE A 36 6.87 -2.30 51.99
C PHE A 36 5.53 -1.74 51.53
N ASP A 37 4.48 -2.57 51.52
CA ASP A 37 3.11 -2.14 51.21
C ASP A 37 2.60 -1.13 52.25
N SER A 38 2.92 -1.33 53.53
CA SER A 38 2.59 -0.39 54.60
C SER A 38 3.26 0.98 54.39
N LEU A 39 4.56 1.03 54.09
CA LEU A 39 5.26 2.29 53.83
C LEU A 39 4.67 3.02 52.60
N ASN A 40 4.46 2.30 51.50
CA ASN A 40 3.87 2.85 50.29
C ASN A 40 2.44 3.39 50.53
N ALA A 41 1.64 2.72 51.37
CA ALA A 41 0.31 3.21 51.74
C ALA A 41 0.35 4.53 52.51
N HIS A 42 1.29 4.69 53.45
CA HIS A 42 1.46 5.96 54.18
C HIS A 42 1.95 7.07 53.26
N LEU A 43 2.90 6.80 52.37
CA LEU A 43 3.39 7.75 51.38
C LEU A 43 2.27 8.16 50.39
N GLY A 44 1.44 7.21 49.96
CA GLY A 44 0.24 7.49 49.15
C GLY A 44 -0.77 8.37 49.88
N ALA A 45 -1.00 8.14 51.18
CA ALA A 45 -1.89 8.96 52.00
C ALA A 45 -1.33 10.39 52.23
N LEU A 46 0.00 10.55 52.31
CA LEU A 46 0.65 11.86 52.35
C LEU A 46 0.45 12.60 51.02
N LEU A 47 0.67 11.93 49.89
CA LEU A 47 0.46 12.51 48.57
C LEU A 47 -1.00 12.95 48.35
N ALA A 48 -1.98 12.12 48.74
CA ALA A 48 -3.39 12.48 48.66
C ALA A 48 -3.75 13.70 49.54
N ALA A 49 -3.02 13.92 50.64
CA ALA A 49 -3.18 15.10 51.48
C ALA A 49 -2.54 16.36 50.88
N LEU A 50 -1.42 16.22 50.17
CA LEU A 50 -0.77 17.29 49.40
C LEU A 50 -1.65 17.75 48.24
N GLU A 51 -2.32 16.83 47.55
CA GLU A 51 -3.19 17.14 46.40
C GLU A 51 -4.61 17.60 46.79
N ASN A 52 -4.89 17.68 48.10
CA ASN A 52 -6.17 18.14 48.61
C ASN A 52 -6.04 19.56 49.17
N GLY A 53 -6.66 20.53 48.50
CA GLY A 53 -6.56 21.96 48.84
C GLY A 53 -7.00 22.35 50.26
N LYS A 54 -7.66 21.45 51.04
CA LYS A 54 -7.96 21.69 52.46
C LYS A 54 -6.83 21.27 53.41
N THR A 55 -6.02 20.29 53.03
CA THR A 55 -4.96 19.69 53.86
C THR A 55 -3.55 19.97 53.33
N GLU A 56 -3.45 20.61 52.17
CA GLU A 56 -2.20 20.89 51.45
C GLU A 56 -1.13 21.55 52.32
N ARG A 57 -1.43 22.70 52.95
CA ARG A 57 -0.44 23.43 53.77
C ARG A 57 0.14 22.60 54.92
N SER A 58 -0.73 21.87 55.63
CA SER A 58 -0.27 20.97 56.70
C SER A 58 0.57 19.82 56.14
N ALA A 59 0.23 19.31 54.95
CA ALA A 59 0.95 18.24 54.29
C ALA A 59 2.32 18.68 53.74
N ILE A 60 2.44 19.90 53.21
CA ILE A 60 3.73 20.49 52.79
C ILE A 60 4.67 20.58 53.99
N LYS A 61 4.18 21.09 55.13
CA LYS A 61 4.99 21.18 56.35
C LYS A 61 5.49 19.80 56.79
N LEU A 62 4.62 18.79 56.81
CA LEU A 62 5.01 17.42 57.13
C LEU A 62 6.04 16.86 56.13
N LEU A 63 5.92 17.16 54.83
CA LEU A 63 6.84 16.71 53.78
C LEU A 63 8.27 17.23 54.01
N HIS A 64 8.41 18.52 54.29
CA HIS A 64 9.72 19.16 54.57
C HIS A 64 10.29 18.72 55.92
N GLU A 65 9.46 18.60 56.96
CA GLU A 65 9.88 18.04 58.26
C GLU A 65 10.37 16.58 58.13
N LEU A 66 9.76 15.78 57.24
CA LEU A 66 10.18 14.42 56.94
C LEU A 66 11.53 14.41 56.21
N ALA A 67 11.74 15.32 55.24
CA ALA A 67 13.02 15.46 54.57
C ALA A 67 14.15 15.86 55.56
N GLY A 68 13.88 16.78 56.48
CA GLY A 68 14.83 17.16 57.54
C GLY A 68 15.28 15.96 58.39
N ASP A 69 14.34 15.17 58.89
CA ASP A 69 14.66 13.98 59.71
C ASP A 69 15.43 12.90 58.92
N LEU A 70 15.08 12.69 57.65
CA LEU A 70 15.78 11.75 56.78
C LEU A 70 17.19 12.23 56.40
N ALA A 71 17.49 13.52 56.52
CA ALA A 71 18.83 14.06 56.34
C ALA A 71 19.72 13.83 57.57
N GLU A 72 19.12 13.79 58.77
CA GLU A 72 19.83 13.60 60.05
C GLU A 72 19.89 12.13 60.50
N GLY A 73 18.95 11.29 60.06
CA GLY A 73 18.84 9.87 60.45
C GLY A 73 19.15 8.86 59.33
N HIS A 74 19.62 7.67 59.70
CA HIS A 74 19.85 6.57 58.77
C HIS A 74 18.64 5.62 58.72
N TYR A 75 17.77 5.82 57.73
CA TYR A 75 16.60 4.97 57.48
C TYR A 75 16.80 4.20 56.17
N SER A 76 16.61 2.88 56.17
CA SER A 76 16.87 2.03 55.00
C SER A 76 15.64 1.83 54.09
N GLY A 77 14.43 2.08 54.59
CA GLY A 77 13.19 1.98 53.82
C GLY A 77 12.89 3.19 52.93
N LEU A 78 13.28 4.39 53.36
CA LEU A 78 13.13 5.65 52.63
C LEU A 78 14.35 6.52 52.92
N MET A 79 15.07 6.93 51.88
CA MET A 79 16.31 7.70 51.97
C MET A 79 16.12 9.06 51.32
N LEU A 80 16.78 10.09 51.88
CA LEU A 80 16.91 11.38 51.21
C LEU A 80 18.24 11.45 50.47
N LYS A 81 18.20 11.74 49.16
CA LYS A 81 19.39 11.98 48.33
C LYS A 81 19.39 13.42 47.84
N ARG A 82 20.52 14.10 47.99
CA ARG A 82 20.74 15.45 47.44
C ARG A 82 21.54 15.37 46.15
N VAL A 83 21.04 16.03 45.10
CA VAL A 83 21.73 16.20 43.82
C VAL A 83 22.19 17.65 43.72
N GLU A 84 23.49 17.87 43.89
CA GLU A 84 24.09 19.20 43.78
C GLU A 84 24.44 19.53 42.33
N LEU A 85 24.04 20.73 41.90
CA LEU A 85 24.31 21.26 40.56
C LEU A 85 24.83 22.69 40.67
N PRO A 86 25.94 23.05 39.99
CA PRO A 86 26.53 24.39 40.08
C PRO A 86 25.61 25.53 39.63
N THR A 87 24.56 25.21 38.87
CA THR A 87 23.63 26.18 38.28
C THR A 87 22.38 26.44 39.12
N LEU A 88 22.19 25.70 40.23
CA LEU A 88 21.06 25.83 41.13
C LEU A 88 21.52 26.40 42.47
N SER A 89 20.72 27.29 43.07
CA SER A 89 20.99 27.88 44.39
C SER A 89 20.71 26.89 45.55
N ARG A 90 19.96 25.83 45.28
CA ARG A 90 19.64 24.74 46.22
C ARG A 90 19.77 23.39 45.52
N PRO A 91 20.19 22.32 46.23
CA PRO A 91 20.21 20.99 45.66
C PRO A 91 18.79 20.50 45.35
N ILE A 92 18.68 19.56 44.41
CA ILE A 92 17.43 18.80 44.22
C ILE A 92 17.41 17.70 45.28
N GLU A 93 16.37 17.68 46.10
CA GLU A 93 16.20 16.70 47.17
C GLU A 93 15.24 15.59 46.73
N LEU A 94 15.64 14.32 46.88
CA LEU A 94 14.89 13.18 46.36
C LEU A 94 14.67 12.14 47.44
N PHE A 95 13.40 11.83 47.70
CA PHE A 95 13.03 10.59 48.37
C PHE A 95 13.27 9.40 47.43
N LEU A 96 13.99 8.41 47.94
CA LEU A 96 14.30 7.16 47.26
C LEU A 96 13.96 6.00 48.17
N THR A 97 13.28 4.99 47.63
CA THR A 97 13.19 3.67 48.25
C THR A 97 14.20 2.73 47.56
N PRO A 98 14.53 1.56 48.15
CA PRO A 98 15.35 0.56 47.48
C PRO A 98 14.79 0.08 46.12
N ALA A 99 13.50 0.31 45.86
CA ALA A 99 12.82 -0.06 44.61
C ALA A 99 12.94 0.99 43.48
N VAL A 100 13.55 2.15 43.74
CA VAL A 100 13.73 3.24 42.76
C VAL A 100 15.20 3.60 42.65
N PHE A 101 15.73 3.58 41.43
CA PHE A 101 17.13 3.85 41.16
C PHE A 101 17.54 5.27 41.59
N SER A 102 18.71 5.36 42.22
CA SER A 102 19.34 6.63 42.58
C SER A 102 19.83 7.37 41.32
N PRO A 103 19.95 8.71 41.33
CA PRO A 103 20.60 9.49 40.27
C PRO A 103 22.10 9.17 40.14
N GLU A 104 22.40 8.03 39.52
CA GLU A 104 23.75 7.54 39.28
C GLU A 104 24.39 8.17 38.04
N LEU A 105 25.56 7.67 37.63
CA LEU A 105 26.28 8.12 36.43
C LEU A 105 25.38 8.09 35.18
N TRP A 106 24.42 7.16 35.11
CA TRP A 106 23.45 7.07 34.02
C TRP A 106 22.59 8.32 33.89
N GLY A 107 21.89 8.67 34.97
CA GLY A 107 21.06 9.85 35.03
C GLY A 107 21.85 11.14 34.80
N ARG A 108 23.04 11.26 35.40
CA ARG A 108 23.90 12.45 35.20
C ARG A 108 24.34 12.60 33.74
N THR A 109 24.70 11.49 33.09
CA THR A 109 25.07 11.50 31.66
C THR A 109 23.89 11.94 30.80
N PHE A 110 22.68 11.48 31.12
CA PHE A 110 21.48 11.88 30.40
C PHE A 110 21.18 13.37 30.57
N ALA A 111 21.21 13.88 31.81
CA ALA A 111 21.03 15.30 32.10
C ALA A 111 22.04 16.18 31.36
N GLU A 112 23.32 15.81 31.35
CA GLU A 112 24.35 16.53 30.60
C GLU A 112 24.08 16.57 29.10
N GLY A 113 23.61 15.44 28.53
CA GLY A 113 23.23 15.36 27.12
C GLY A 113 22.03 16.23 26.78
N LEU A 114 20.97 16.18 27.59
CA LEU A 114 19.77 17.03 27.41
C LEU A 114 20.12 18.53 27.49
N LEU A 115 21.01 18.90 28.41
CA LEU A 115 21.37 20.29 28.67
C LEU A 115 22.43 20.85 27.72
N LYS A 116 22.89 20.10 26.72
CA LYS A 116 23.80 20.61 25.66
C LYS A 116 23.18 21.75 24.85
N SER A 117 21.87 21.69 24.64
CA SER A 117 21.10 22.70 23.90
C SER A 117 19.81 22.98 24.67
N LYS A 118 19.84 23.87 25.67
CA LYS A 118 18.70 24.09 26.58
C LYS A 118 17.53 24.79 25.90
N GLU A 119 17.82 25.55 24.85
CA GLU A 119 16.86 26.34 24.07
C GLU A 119 15.83 25.45 23.37
N GLN A 120 16.17 24.18 23.11
CA GLN A 120 15.28 23.22 22.46
C GLN A 120 13.98 22.99 23.25
N PHE A 121 13.98 23.22 24.56
CA PHE A 121 12.82 22.98 25.43
C PHE A 121 11.94 24.22 25.63
N HIS A 122 12.30 25.37 25.07
CA HIS A 122 11.59 26.64 25.28
C HIS A 122 10.12 26.57 24.79
N GLY A 123 9.19 26.77 25.72
CA GLY A 123 7.74 26.73 25.48
C GLY A 123 7.20 25.34 25.12
N LYS A 124 8.02 24.28 25.23
CA LYS A 124 7.68 22.94 24.78
C LYS A 124 6.95 22.11 25.83
N LYS A 125 6.14 21.17 25.36
CA LYS A 125 5.51 20.11 26.15
C LYS A 125 6.32 18.82 25.99
N ILE A 126 6.78 18.26 27.11
CA ILE A 126 7.69 17.09 27.13
C ILE A 126 7.00 15.89 27.77
N VAL A 127 7.30 14.69 27.29
CA VAL A 127 7.05 13.46 28.03
C VAL A 127 8.38 12.78 28.37
N GLU A 128 8.55 12.40 29.63
CA GLU A 128 9.68 11.62 30.12
C GLU A 128 9.24 10.16 30.32
N VAL A 129 9.83 9.23 29.57
CA VAL A 129 9.58 7.78 29.72
C VAL A 129 10.66 7.16 30.60
N GLY A 130 10.25 6.45 31.65
CA GLY A 130 11.16 5.95 32.69
C GLY A 130 11.56 7.07 33.66
N THR A 131 10.58 7.83 34.16
CA THR A 131 10.83 9.01 35.00
C THR A 131 11.50 8.69 36.35
N GLY A 132 11.35 7.45 36.85
CA GLY A 132 11.98 7.02 38.10
C GLY A 132 11.60 7.90 39.28
N SER A 133 12.58 8.59 39.86
CA SER A 133 12.37 9.54 40.97
C SER A 133 11.90 10.93 40.56
N GLY A 134 11.71 11.19 39.25
CA GLY A 134 11.26 12.47 38.68
C GLY A 134 12.33 13.55 38.58
N TRP A 135 13.58 13.24 38.94
CA TRP A 135 14.63 14.25 39.11
C TRP A 135 15.08 14.95 37.81
N ILE A 136 15.06 14.24 36.67
CA ILE A 136 15.35 14.84 35.35
C ILE A 136 14.26 15.85 34.98
N SER A 137 12.99 15.49 35.14
CA SER A 137 11.86 16.40 34.91
C SER A 137 11.94 17.65 35.80
N ILE A 138 12.20 17.47 37.10
CA ILE A 138 12.40 18.59 38.04
C ILE A 138 13.59 19.45 37.60
N LEU A 139 14.71 18.85 37.21
CA LEU A 139 15.87 19.55 36.70
C LEU A 139 15.52 20.41 35.48
N LEU A 140 14.86 19.82 34.47
CA LEU A 140 14.47 20.53 33.26
C LEU A 140 13.58 21.73 33.58
N LEU A 141 12.60 21.58 34.46
CA LEU A 141 11.71 22.67 34.90
C LEU A 141 12.43 23.82 35.62
N LEU A 142 13.52 23.51 36.33
CA LEU A 142 14.32 24.49 37.06
C LEU A 142 15.32 25.23 36.17
N VAL A 143 15.91 24.56 35.17
CA VAL A 143 17.04 25.11 34.41
C VAL A 143 16.70 25.51 32.97
N THR A 144 15.59 25.02 32.43
CA THR A 144 15.10 25.29 31.06
C THR A 144 13.73 25.97 31.10
N ASP A 145 13.31 26.52 29.97
CA ASP A 145 12.01 27.21 29.84
C ASP A 145 10.91 26.29 29.26
N VAL A 146 10.85 25.06 29.79
CA VAL A 146 9.84 24.07 29.41
C VAL A 146 8.49 24.44 30.00
N ARG A 147 7.42 24.29 29.21
CA ARG A 147 6.05 24.64 29.62
C ARG A 147 5.48 23.63 30.59
N GLU A 148 5.52 22.35 30.22
CA GLU A 148 4.99 21.25 31.03
C GLU A 148 5.71 19.93 30.71
N ILE A 149 5.76 19.04 31.70
CA ILE A 149 6.32 17.70 31.57
C ILE A 149 5.32 16.66 32.07
N LEU A 150 5.17 15.56 31.33
CA LEU A 150 4.50 14.34 31.78
C LEU A 150 5.55 13.24 32.02
N GLY A 151 5.71 12.79 33.26
CA GLY A 151 6.54 11.63 33.60
C GLY A 151 5.74 10.34 33.54
N LEU A 152 6.27 9.35 32.84
CA LEU A 152 5.66 8.02 32.70
C LEU A 152 6.61 6.97 33.25
N ASP A 153 6.09 6.07 34.06
CA ASP A 153 6.83 4.91 34.56
C ASP A 153 5.93 3.69 34.65
N LEU A 154 6.48 2.50 34.45
CA LEU A 154 5.74 1.26 34.66
C LEU A 154 5.58 0.97 36.17
N ASN A 155 6.56 1.37 36.99
CA ASN A 155 6.56 1.12 38.41
C ASN A 155 5.69 2.15 39.16
N PRO A 156 4.55 1.76 39.76
CA PRO A 156 3.69 2.68 40.50
C PRO A 156 4.37 3.31 41.72
N VAL A 157 5.38 2.65 42.31
CA VAL A 157 6.17 3.20 43.42
C VAL A 157 7.07 4.35 42.92
N ALA A 158 7.64 4.22 41.73
CA ALA A 158 8.41 5.29 41.10
C ALA A 158 7.53 6.52 40.84
N CYS A 159 6.34 6.32 40.27
CA CYS A 159 5.35 7.39 40.07
C CYS A 159 4.97 8.09 41.38
N LEU A 160 4.76 7.33 42.46
CA LEU A 160 4.46 7.87 43.79
C LEU A 160 5.59 8.76 44.31
N LEU A 161 6.85 8.26 44.26
CA LEU A 161 8.01 9.02 44.73
C LEU A 161 8.27 10.26 43.86
N ALA A 162 8.15 10.14 42.53
CA ALA A 162 8.31 11.27 41.63
C ALA A 162 7.33 12.40 41.99
N ARG A 163 6.05 12.09 42.26
CA ARG A 163 5.07 13.09 42.69
C ARG A 163 5.42 13.73 44.04
N LEU A 164 5.84 12.93 45.02
CA LEU A 164 6.30 13.46 46.31
C LEU A 164 7.54 14.36 46.15
N ASN A 165 8.48 13.96 45.30
CA ASN A 165 9.68 14.75 44.99
C ASN A 165 9.33 16.05 44.25
N THR A 166 8.31 16.05 43.40
CA THR A 166 7.76 17.27 42.78
C THR A 166 7.26 18.24 43.85
N TRP A 167 6.53 17.76 44.86
CA TRP A 167 6.07 18.61 45.96
C TRP A 167 7.23 19.11 46.82
N LEU A 168 8.19 18.25 47.15
CA LEU A 168 9.36 18.60 47.96
C LEU A 168 10.21 19.70 47.28
N ASN A 169 10.44 19.58 45.97
CA ASN A 169 11.22 20.57 45.22
C ASN A 169 10.36 21.72 44.68
N GLY A 170 9.03 21.58 44.67
CA GLY A 170 8.09 22.56 44.13
C GLY A 170 7.47 23.48 45.18
N THR A 171 7.76 23.27 46.46
CA THR A 171 7.27 24.10 47.58
C THR A 171 8.40 24.48 48.54
N THR A 172 8.24 25.58 49.27
CA THR A 172 9.07 25.91 50.43
C THR A 172 8.46 25.33 51.70
N GLU A 173 9.23 25.27 52.78
CA GLU A 173 8.75 24.84 54.11
C GLU A 173 7.56 25.67 54.60
N ASP A 174 7.53 26.97 54.26
CA ASP A 174 6.43 27.90 54.58
C ASP A 174 5.16 27.68 53.74
N GLY A 175 5.20 26.80 52.74
CA GLY A 175 4.07 26.48 51.87
C GLY A 175 3.92 27.36 50.63
N GLU A 176 4.95 28.13 50.25
CA GLU A 176 4.96 28.90 49.00
C GLU A 176 5.41 28.03 47.82
N TYR A 177 4.83 28.25 46.63
CA TYR A 177 5.21 27.50 45.43
C TYR A 177 6.50 28.03 44.81
N ILE A 178 7.38 27.12 44.40
CA ILE A 178 8.48 27.44 43.49
C ILE A 178 7.97 27.39 42.05
N LEU A 179 8.24 28.46 41.32
CA LEU A 179 7.90 28.59 39.91
C LEU A 179 8.99 27.98 39.02
N THR A 180 8.56 27.41 37.90
CA THR A 180 9.42 27.07 36.76
C THR A 180 9.98 28.34 36.15
N LYS A 181 10.97 28.21 35.25
CA LYS A 181 11.40 29.38 34.46
C LYS A 181 10.31 29.95 33.54
N ALA A 182 9.32 29.14 33.18
CA ALA A 182 8.15 29.56 32.43
C ALA A 182 7.09 30.29 33.29
N GLY A 183 7.28 30.38 34.61
CA GLY A 183 6.41 31.11 35.52
C GLY A 183 5.26 30.30 36.14
N GLU A 184 5.18 29.00 35.89
CA GLU A 184 4.15 28.11 36.45
C GLU A 184 4.66 27.42 37.73
N PRO A 185 3.81 27.11 38.73
CA PRO A 185 4.23 26.28 39.86
C PRO A 185 4.74 24.91 39.40
N ILE A 186 5.90 24.46 39.89
CA ILE A 186 6.51 23.17 39.52
C ILE A 186 5.51 22.00 39.74
N VAL A 187 4.75 22.05 40.83
CA VAL A 187 3.72 21.05 41.18
C VAL A 187 2.56 20.98 40.20
N LYS A 188 2.36 22.00 39.36
CA LYS A 188 1.37 22.03 38.27
C LYS A 188 1.97 21.69 36.92
N ALA A 189 3.23 22.09 36.71
CA ALA A 189 3.94 21.90 35.44
C ALA A 189 4.48 20.47 35.26
N PHE A 190 4.60 19.66 36.33
CA PHE A 190 5.00 18.26 36.26
C PHE A 190 3.87 17.31 36.67
N ARG A 191 3.39 16.51 35.72
CA ARG A 191 2.40 15.45 35.94
C ARG A 191 3.11 14.10 35.88
N VAL A 192 2.67 13.12 36.67
CA VAL A 192 3.27 11.77 36.66
C VAL A 192 2.20 10.70 36.68
N GLU A 193 2.34 9.69 35.83
CA GLU A 193 1.37 8.62 35.69
C GLU A 193 2.03 7.25 35.47
N THR A 194 1.37 6.20 35.96
CA THR A 194 1.75 4.83 35.64
C THR A 194 1.34 4.50 34.22
N SER A 195 2.27 4.09 33.37
CA SER A 195 1.99 3.72 31.98
C SER A 195 2.98 2.72 31.41
N ASP A 196 2.49 1.89 30.50
CA ASP A 196 3.34 1.10 29.60
C ASP A 196 3.88 2.01 28.48
N LEU A 197 5.11 2.51 28.69
CA LEU A 197 5.79 3.44 27.79
C LEU A 197 4.90 4.67 27.50
N LEU A 198 4.45 4.86 26.25
CA LEU A 198 3.57 5.96 25.83
C LEU A 198 2.09 5.54 25.74
N GLY A 199 1.70 4.38 26.26
CA GLY A 199 0.36 3.81 26.11
C GLY A 199 -0.78 4.76 26.50
N CYS A 200 -0.73 5.36 27.70
CA CYS A 200 -1.77 6.27 28.17
C CYS A 200 -1.83 7.58 27.38
N VAL A 201 -0.71 7.98 26.76
CA VAL A 201 -0.65 9.16 25.87
C VAL A 201 -1.38 8.85 24.58
N LEU A 202 -1.17 7.66 24.01
CA LEU A 202 -1.84 7.22 22.80
C LEU A 202 -3.34 7.01 22.99
N GLU A 203 -3.76 6.43 24.12
CA GLU A 203 -5.17 6.26 24.48
C GLU A 203 -5.93 7.59 24.57
N ARG A 204 -5.26 8.64 25.05
CA ARG A 204 -5.84 10.00 25.17
C ARG A 204 -5.66 10.86 23.93
N GLY A 205 -4.84 10.43 22.96
CA GLY A 205 -4.48 11.23 21.79
C GLY A 205 -3.73 12.53 22.15
N GLU A 206 -2.97 12.55 23.25
CA GLU A 206 -2.16 13.71 23.62
C GLU A 206 -0.91 13.80 22.74
N MET A 207 -0.57 15.03 22.33
CA MET A 207 0.60 15.31 21.51
C MET A 207 1.68 16.04 22.33
N PHE A 208 2.94 15.73 22.04
CA PHE A 208 4.12 16.25 22.73
C PHE A 208 5.17 16.75 21.73
N ASP A 209 5.96 17.74 22.14
CA ASP A 209 7.04 18.26 21.29
C ASP A 209 8.29 17.38 21.42
N HIS A 210 8.66 17.00 22.64
CA HIS A 210 9.81 16.13 22.87
C HIS A 210 9.43 14.91 23.70
N ILE A 211 9.98 13.77 23.32
CA ILE A 211 9.99 12.55 24.12
C ILE A 211 11.42 12.37 24.62
N VAL A 212 11.61 12.39 25.93
CA VAL A 212 12.89 12.10 26.55
C VAL A 212 12.75 10.79 27.32
N GLY A 213 13.78 9.96 27.36
CA GLY A 213 13.61 8.70 28.07
C GLY A 213 14.90 8.02 28.51
N CYS A 214 14.80 7.42 29.69
CA CYS A 214 15.77 6.49 30.24
C CYS A 214 15.09 5.13 30.36
N ILE A 215 15.03 4.41 29.24
CA ILE A 215 14.33 3.12 29.14
C ILE A 215 15.31 1.99 29.47
N PRO A 216 14.96 1.04 30.35
CA PRO A 216 15.84 -0.06 30.69
C PRO A 216 16.11 -0.97 29.48
N GLN A 217 17.34 -1.46 29.39
CA GLN A 217 17.74 -2.47 28.41
C GLN A 217 17.68 -3.86 29.05
N VAL A 218 16.67 -4.65 28.71
CA VAL A 218 16.43 -6.00 29.27
C VAL A 218 16.96 -7.05 28.30
N LEU A 219 17.84 -7.94 28.77
CA LEU A 219 18.51 -8.97 27.96
C LEU A 219 17.92 -10.36 28.26
N HIS A 220 17.48 -11.11 27.25
CA HIS A 220 17.19 -12.54 27.43
C HIS A 220 17.30 -13.35 26.11
N PRO A 221 17.94 -14.54 26.10
CA PRO A 221 18.25 -15.28 24.87
C PRO A 221 17.15 -16.23 24.36
N ASN A 222 16.17 -16.66 25.18
CA ASN A 222 15.15 -17.64 24.75
C ASN A 222 13.72 -17.30 25.23
N PRO A 223 12.68 -17.50 24.40
CA PRO A 223 11.29 -17.51 24.86
C PRO A 223 11.03 -18.81 25.64
N VAL A 224 10.71 -18.71 26.92
CA VAL A 224 10.25 -19.88 27.70
C VAL A 224 8.74 -20.02 27.45
N PRO A 225 8.23 -21.19 27.02
CA PRO A 225 6.78 -21.41 26.95
C PRO A 225 6.20 -21.30 28.35
N ASP A 226 4.99 -20.72 28.48
CA ASP A 226 4.21 -20.66 29.72
C ASP A 226 4.35 -21.94 30.56
N GLN A 227 5.25 -21.91 31.53
CA GLN A 227 5.23 -22.85 32.63
C GLN A 227 4.67 -22.11 33.82
N GLU A 228 3.52 -22.57 34.30
CA GLU A 228 3.01 -22.29 35.64
C GLU A 228 4.05 -22.80 36.66
N SER A 229 5.10 -22.03 36.94
CA SER A 229 6.03 -22.34 38.02
C SER A 229 5.58 -21.62 39.28
N THR A 230 4.84 -22.38 40.09
CA THR A 230 4.70 -22.19 41.53
C THR A 230 6.09 -22.11 42.18
N THR A 231 6.57 -20.92 42.53
CA THR A 231 7.45 -20.63 43.68
C THR A 231 7.68 -19.12 43.75
N GLY A 232 7.63 -18.56 44.97
CA GLY A 232 7.30 -17.16 45.21
C GLY A 232 8.40 -16.12 45.01
N GLY A 233 7.96 -14.86 45.00
CA GLY A 233 8.74 -13.73 45.52
C GLY A 233 9.33 -12.74 44.52
N GLU A 234 9.18 -12.89 43.20
CA GLU A 234 9.62 -11.82 42.28
C GLU A 234 8.62 -10.65 42.28
N PRO A 235 9.09 -9.40 42.45
CA PRO A 235 8.22 -8.22 42.39
C PRO A 235 7.59 -8.12 41.00
N ARG A 236 6.28 -7.82 40.96
CA ARG A 236 5.44 -7.76 39.74
C ARG A 236 6.06 -7.00 38.55
N SER A 237 7.00 -6.07 38.79
CA SER A 237 7.68 -5.29 37.76
C SER A 237 8.61 -6.09 36.83
N ALA A 238 9.29 -7.14 37.30
CA ALA A 238 10.25 -7.89 36.48
C ALA A 238 9.54 -8.76 35.42
N LYS A 239 8.45 -9.42 35.82
CA LYS A 239 7.58 -10.20 34.93
C LYS A 239 6.87 -9.31 33.91
N GLU A 240 6.39 -8.13 34.31
CA GLU A 240 5.77 -7.17 33.38
C GLU A 240 6.80 -6.60 32.40
N LEU A 241 8.00 -6.22 32.85
CA LEU A 241 9.10 -5.84 31.95
C LEU A 241 9.49 -6.96 30.98
N TYR A 242 9.44 -8.21 31.43
CA TYR A 242 9.65 -9.41 30.60
C TYR A 242 8.57 -9.52 29.51
N ASP A 243 7.29 -9.50 29.88
CA ASP A 243 6.16 -9.56 28.94
C ASP A 243 6.23 -8.41 27.91
N LEU A 244 6.65 -7.22 28.36
CA LEU A 244 6.81 -6.04 27.51
C LEU A 244 8.02 -6.11 26.58
N SER A 245 9.12 -6.74 27.02
CA SER A 245 10.33 -6.96 26.21
C SER A 245 10.13 -8.02 25.11
N ASN A 246 9.13 -8.90 25.27
CA ASN A 246 8.81 -9.94 24.31
C ASN A 246 8.20 -9.42 22.98
N TYR A 247 7.87 -8.13 22.90
CA TYR A 247 7.27 -7.48 21.71
C TYR A 247 8.08 -7.64 20.40
N CYS A 248 9.43 -7.62 20.47
CA CYS A 248 10.27 -7.72 19.27
C CYS A 248 10.49 -9.15 18.77
N PHE A 249 10.10 -10.18 19.53
CA PHE A 249 10.24 -11.57 19.08
C PHE A 249 9.34 -11.85 17.86
N GLU A 250 8.19 -11.17 17.77
CA GLU A 250 7.25 -11.26 16.65
C GLU A 250 7.76 -10.60 15.35
N GLN A 251 8.67 -9.62 15.43
CA GLN A 251 9.12 -8.84 14.26
C GLN A 251 10.26 -9.54 13.49
N GLY A 252 10.89 -10.58 14.04
CA GLY A 252 11.96 -11.32 13.37
C GLY A 252 13.29 -10.55 13.21
N ILE A 253 13.39 -9.34 13.76
CA ILE A 253 14.61 -8.52 13.72
C ILE A 253 15.55 -8.98 14.85
N LEU A 254 16.71 -9.50 14.49
CA LEU A 254 17.66 -10.07 15.44
C LEU A 254 18.35 -8.98 16.28
N GLU A 255 18.71 -7.84 15.69
CA GLU A 255 19.49 -6.81 16.38
C GLU A 255 18.70 -6.07 17.46
N ASP A 256 17.38 -5.99 17.28
CA ASP A 256 16.49 -5.40 18.29
C ASP A 256 16.47 -6.28 19.56
N ARG A 257 16.90 -7.56 19.49
CA ARG A 257 16.97 -8.47 20.64
C ARG A 257 18.14 -8.19 21.58
N PHE A 258 19.00 -7.22 21.27
CA PHE A 258 20.20 -6.88 22.05
C PHE A 258 19.89 -5.93 23.23
N GLY A 259 18.75 -6.14 23.89
CA GLY A 259 18.27 -5.26 24.95
C GLY A 259 17.67 -3.94 24.46
N LEU A 260 17.35 -3.86 23.17
CA LEU A 260 16.66 -2.73 22.54
C LEU A 260 15.12 -2.85 22.40
N PRO A 261 14.40 -3.95 22.71
CA PRO A 261 12.99 -4.07 22.32
C PRO A 261 12.05 -2.98 22.85
N LEU A 262 12.23 -2.59 24.11
CA LEU A 262 11.41 -1.54 24.74
C LEU A 262 11.66 -0.17 24.10
N ILE A 263 12.90 0.10 23.69
CA ILE A 263 13.28 1.35 23.02
C ILE A 263 12.70 1.37 21.61
N ALA A 264 12.84 0.27 20.87
CA ALA A 264 12.22 0.07 19.57
C ALA A 264 10.70 0.35 19.61
N ARG A 265 10.01 -0.22 20.60
CA ARG A 265 8.57 0.01 20.81
C ARG A 265 8.25 1.47 21.17
N ALA A 266 9.07 2.10 22.02
CA ALA A 266 8.88 3.51 22.37
C ALA A 266 9.06 4.43 21.15
N LEU A 267 10.02 4.13 20.26
CA LEU A 267 10.21 4.84 19.00
C LEU A 267 9.01 4.67 18.08
N GLU A 268 8.45 3.48 17.94
CA GLU A 268 7.21 3.27 17.20
C GLU A 268 6.08 4.12 17.81
N GLN A 269 5.80 3.98 19.10
CA GLN A 269 4.75 4.76 19.77
C GLN A 269 4.95 6.28 19.60
N SER A 270 6.20 6.76 19.62
CA SER A 270 6.51 8.18 19.46
C SER A 270 6.05 8.79 18.14
N GLN A 271 6.05 8.02 17.05
CA GLN A 271 5.56 8.49 15.73
C GLN A 271 4.09 8.92 15.76
N LEU A 272 3.31 8.39 16.71
CA LEU A 272 1.88 8.67 16.84
C LEU A 272 1.56 9.87 17.74
N CYS A 273 2.48 10.27 18.63
CA CYS A 273 2.23 11.33 19.61
C CYS A 273 3.21 12.52 19.56
N LEU A 274 4.11 12.56 18.57
CA LEU A 274 4.98 13.72 18.33
C LEU A 274 4.29 14.80 17.47
N ASN A 275 4.39 16.05 17.93
CA ASN A 275 4.10 17.23 17.13
C ASN A 275 5.08 17.36 15.96
N ALA A 276 4.72 18.20 14.99
CA ALA A 276 5.64 18.54 13.91
C ALA A 276 6.89 19.27 14.46
N GLY A 277 8.07 18.92 13.96
CA GLY A 277 9.38 19.29 14.47
C GLY A 277 9.76 18.57 15.77
N GLY A 278 9.05 17.50 16.11
CA GLY A 278 9.20 16.77 17.36
C GLY A 278 10.51 15.98 17.44
N ARG A 279 11.00 15.72 18.66
CA ARG A 279 12.28 15.04 18.88
C ARG A 279 12.17 13.91 19.89
N VAL A 280 12.98 12.87 19.71
CA VAL A 280 13.17 11.82 20.70
C VAL A 280 14.62 11.90 21.22
N THR A 281 14.82 11.99 22.53
CA THR A 281 16.17 11.98 23.13
C THR A 281 16.28 10.88 24.18
N LEU A 282 17.10 9.86 23.91
CA LEU A 282 17.22 8.68 24.76
C LEU A 282 18.65 8.50 25.24
N VAL A 283 18.78 8.02 26.48
CA VAL A 283 20.05 7.49 27.00
C VAL A 283 20.04 5.97 26.92
N LEU A 284 21.09 5.40 26.33
CA LEU A 284 21.20 3.99 25.98
C LEU A 284 22.56 3.44 26.40
N GLY A 285 22.61 2.19 26.86
CA GLY A 285 23.87 1.47 27.02
C GLY A 285 24.40 1.05 25.65
N GLY A 286 25.66 1.38 25.38
CA GLY A 286 26.35 1.15 24.11
C GLY A 286 26.84 -0.29 23.90
N ARG A 287 26.42 -1.24 24.74
CA ARG A 287 26.79 -2.67 24.65
C ARG A 287 26.48 -3.26 23.25
N PRO A 288 25.31 -2.99 22.63
CA PRO A 288 25.00 -3.49 21.28
C PRO A 288 25.88 -2.91 20.16
N GLY A 289 26.65 -1.85 20.45
CA GLY A 289 27.40 -1.09 19.45
C GLY A 289 26.57 0.00 18.78
N ARG A 290 27.25 1.02 18.24
CA ARG A 290 26.59 2.17 17.63
C ARG A 290 25.80 1.80 16.39
N GLN A 291 26.35 0.94 15.53
CA GLN A 291 25.69 0.53 14.29
C GLN A 291 24.32 -0.12 14.53
N ALA A 292 24.21 -0.99 15.54
CA ALA A 292 22.93 -1.62 15.88
C ALA A 292 21.92 -0.60 16.43
N ILE A 293 22.37 0.32 17.29
CA ILE A 293 21.53 1.37 17.85
C ILE A 293 21.05 2.35 16.77
N GLU A 294 21.97 2.87 15.95
CA GLU A 294 21.65 3.79 14.85
C GLU A 294 20.74 3.12 13.82
N GLY A 295 20.99 1.84 13.50
CA GLY A 295 20.13 1.05 12.62
C GLY A 295 18.70 0.87 13.16
N MET A 296 18.51 0.71 14.48
CA MET A 296 17.19 0.65 15.10
C MET A 296 16.38 1.95 14.91
N PHE A 297 17.04 3.12 14.97
CA PHE A 297 16.42 4.41 14.68
C PHE A 297 16.09 4.55 13.19
N ASP A 298 17.05 4.26 12.32
CA ASP A 298 16.92 4.41 10.86
C ASP A 298 15.78 3.55 10.29
N ARG A 299 15.66 2.29 10.72
CA ARG A 299 14.55 1.39 10.37
C ARG A 299 13.17 1.97 10.70
N ARG A 300 13.08 2.81 11.74
CA ARG A 300 11.84 3.45 12.21
C ARG A 300 11.67 4.88 11.66
N GLY A 301 12.47 5.27 10.67
CA GLY A 301 12.36 6.55 9.98
C GLY A 301 12.91 7.72 10.80
N TYR A 302 13.86 7.47 11.70
CA TYR A 302 14.50 8.48 12.49
C TYR A 302 15.95 8.72 12.04
N ASP A 303 16.30 9.98 11.80
CA ASP A 303 17.69 10.41 11.71
C ASP A 303 18.18 10.72 13.12
N CYS A 304 19.13 9.91 13.61
CA CYS A 304 19.67 10.04 14.96
C CYS A 304 21.09 10.62 14.96
N GLN A 305 21.39 11.39 16.00
CA GLN A 305 22.68 12.01 16.24
C GLN A 305 23.10 11.73 17.68
N LEU A 306 24.34 11.25 17.86
CA LEU A 306 24.96 11.14 19.17
C LEU A 306 25.28 12.55 19.71
N VAL A 307 24.59 12.99 20.75
CA VAL A 307 24.79 14.32 21.36
C VAL A 307 25.74 14.29 22.56
N TRP A 308 25.83 13.15 23.25
CA TRP A 308 26.72 12.99 24.39
C TRP A 308 27.10 11.53 24.63
N MET A 309 28.27 11.33 25.23
CA MET A 309 28.77 10.01 25.59
C MET A 309 29.57 10.06 26.88
N ARG A 310 29.44 9.00 27.69
CA ARG A 310 30.33 8.75 28.82
C ARG A 310 30.62 7.27 28.96
N ARG A 311 31.88 6.90 29.17
CA ARG A 311 32.26 5.53 29.54
C ARG A 311 32.13 5.32 31.04
N ILE A 312 31.40 4.29 31.44
CA ILE A 312 31.18 3.93 32.84
C ILE A 312 31.66 2.50 33.12
N GLN A 313 31.95 2.22 34.39
CA GLN A 313 32.27 0.87 34.84
C GLN A 313 30.99 0.02 34.79
N GLN A 314 31.11 -1.22 34.32
CA GLN A 314 30.02 -2.20 34.40
C GLN A 314 29.77 -2.57 35.87
N ALA A 315 28.51 -2.64 36.26
CA ALA A 315 28.15 -3.09 37.59
C ALA A 315 28.41 -4.60 37.74
N ASP A 316 28.94 -5.02 38.89
CA ASP A 316 29.41 -6.39 39.15
C ASP A 316 28.26 -7.42 39.21
N ASP A 317 27.02 -6.96 39.37
CA ASP A 317 25.78 -7.74 39.50
C ASP A 317 25.06 -7.96 38.16
N THR A 318 25.59 -7.46 37.04
CA THR A 318 24.95 -7.62 35.73
C THR A 318 25.27 -9.00 35.15
N ASP A 319 24.25 -9.82 34.91
CA ASP A 319 24.43 -11.08 34.18
C ASP A 319 24.73 -10.82 32.70
N LEU A 320 25.93 -11.21 32.27
CA LEU A 320 26.41 -11.08 30.89
C LEU A 320 26.47 -12.43 30.17
N ALA A 321 26.08 -13.54 30.80
CA ALA A 321 26.14 -14.87 30.20
C ALA A 321 25.26 -14.98 28.94
N SER A 322 24.06 -14.39 28.99
CA SER A 322 23.13 -14.29 27.86
C SER A 322 23.73 -13.60 26.62
N LEU A 323 24.61 -12.62 26.82
CA LEU A 323 25.29 -11.94 25.71
C LEU A 323 26.30 -12.85 25.03
N VAL A 324 27.03 -13.67 25.81
CA VAL A 324 28.01 -14.63 25.27
C VAL A 324 27.32 -15.69 24.42
N GLU A 325 26.14 -16.17 24.84
CA GLU A 325 25.32 -17.09 24.06
C GLU A 325 24.92 -16.48 22.71
N LEU A 326 24.40 -15.24 22.72
CA LEU A 326 24.05 -14.51 21.50
C LEU A 326 25.26 -14.27 20.57
N GLU A 327 26.44 -13.93 21.11
CA GLU A 327 27.66 -13.79 20.29
C GLU A 327 28.02 -15.11 19.59
N ARG A 328 27.91 -16.24 20.29
CA ARG A 328 28.27 -17.56 19.77
C ARG A 328 27.27 -18.10 18.76
N GLU A 329 25.97 -17.95 19.04
CA GLU A 329 24.91 -18.53 18.21
C GLU A 329 24.77 -17.80 16.87
N HIS A 330 24.97 -16.49 16.86
CA HIS A 330 24.68 -15.65 15.70
C HIS A 330 25.88 -14.85 15.17
N GLY A 331 27.07 -14.99 15.76
CA GLY A 331 28.28 -14.31 15.30
C GLY A 331 28.27 -12.79 15.51
N ILE A 332 27.50 -12.31 16.47
CA ILE A 332 27.36 -10.89 16.81
C ILE A 332 28.53 -10.46 17.73
N ARG A 333 28.87 -9.16 17.75
CA ARG A 333 29.88 -8.59 18.65
C ARG A 333 29.25 -7.54 19.57
N PHE A 334 29.29 -7.77 20.88
CA PHE A 334 29.01 -6.74 21.87
C PHE A 334 30.28 -5.94 22.19
N HIS A 335 30.09 -4.73 22.71
CA HIS A 335 31.16 -3.77 22.93
C HIS A 335 31.38 -3.51 24.43
N PHE A 336 32.45 -4.08 24.95
CA PHE A 336 32.99 -3.80 26.29
C PHE A 336 34.40 -3.23 26.19
N PHE A 337 34.89 -2.59 27.23
CA PHE A 337 36.20 -1.94 27.23
C PHE A 337 36.97 -2.31 28.50
N MET A 338 38.28 -2.49 28.37
CA MET A 338 39.12 -2.91 29.51
C MET A 338 39.46 -1.73 30.45
N ALA A 339 39.39 -0.49 29.95
CA ALA A 339 39.64 0.73 30.71
C ALA A 339 38.78 1.89 30.18
N ARG A 340 38.70 2.99 30.96
CA ARG A 340 37.94 4.20 30.60
C ARG A 340 38.44 4.86 29.32
N ASP A 341 39.73 4.72 29.01
CA ASP A 341 40.44 5.32 27.89
C ASP A 341 40.75 4.32 26.76
N SER A 342 40.29 3.06 26.86
CA SER A 342 40.52 2.06 25.81
C SER A 342 39.94 2.50 24.46
N ALA A 343 40.75 2.52 23.40
CA ALA A 343 40.25 2.84 22.06
C ALA A 343 39.41 1.69 21.45
N GLU A 344 39.79 0.45 21.75
CA GLU A 344 39.18 -0.74 21.16
C GLU A 344 38.30 -1.49 22.15
N SER A 345 37.22 -2.10 21.64
CA SER A 345 36.33 -2.93 22.42
C SER A 345 36.72 -4.40 22.40
N VAL A 346 36.42 -5.10 23.49
CA VAL A 346 36.47 -6.56 23.62
C VAL A 346 35.07 -7.15 23.54
N ALA A 347 34.98 -8.41 23.11
CA ALA A 347 33.73 -9.17 23.02
C ALA A 347 33.15 -9.51 24.41
N ALA A 348 31.86 -9.84 24.49
CA ALA A 348 31.21 -10.26 25.72
C ALA A 348 31.92 -11.46 26.36
N GLU A 349 32.33 -12.46 25.57
CA GLU A 349 33.05 -13.62 26.11
C GLU A 349 34.34 -13.23 26.86
N THR A 350 35.08 -12.25 26.33
CA THR A 350 36.29 -11.75 26.98
C THR A 350 35.95 -10.94 28.22
N ALA A 351 34.89 -10.14 28.15
CA ALA A 351 34.42 -9.33 29.26
C ALA A 351 33.99 -10.18 30.48
N VAL A 352 33.25 -11.27 30.25
CA VAL A 352 32.86 -12.23 31.30
C VAL A 352 34.09 -12.88 31.94
N LYS A 353 35.07 -13.32 31.14
CA LYS A 353 36.31 -13.90 31.67
C LYS A 353 37.10 -12.89 32.51
N LEU A 354 37.11 -11.61 32.13
CA LEU A 354 37.78 -10.57 32.91
C LEU A 354 37.09 -10.34 34.26
N LEU A 355 35.76 -10.25 34.29
CA LEU A 355 34.99 -10.13 35.52
C LEU A 355 35.19 -11.33 36.45
N GLN A 356 35.16 -12.57 35.91
CA GLN A 356 35.44 -13.79 36.67
C GLN A 356 36.85 -13.81 37.31
N ASN A 357 37.80 -13.08 36.74
CA ASN A 357 39.15 -12.91 37.27
C ASN A 357 39.31 -11.67 38.17
N GLY A 358 38.20 -11.06 38.62
CA GLY A 358 38.21 -9.89 39.49
C GLY A 358 38.72 -8.61 38.82
N ARG A 359 38.68 -8.54 37.48
CA ARG A 359 39.05 -7.34 36.71
C ARG A 359 37.80 -6.56 36.35
N THR A 360 37.89 -5.24 36.42
CA THR A 360 36.80 -4.36 36.02
C THR A 360 36.72 -4.24 34.49
N ILE A 361 35.50 -4.03 34.00
CA ILE A 361 35.22 -3.74 32.59
C ILE A 361 34.33 -2.51 32.50
N TYR A 362 34.26 -1.92 31.31
CA TYR A 362 33.55 -0.68 31.04
C TYR A 362 32.64 -0.80 29.83
N HIS A 363 31.60 0.01 29.78
CA HIS A 363 30.76 0.19 28.60
C HIS A 363 30.41 1.67 28.41
N ASP A 364 30.00 2.04 27.20
CA ASP A 364 29.61 3.41 26.89
C ASP A 364 28.14 3.67 27.24
N LEU A 365 27.85 4.83 27.78
CA LEU A 365 26.51 5.41 27.80
C LEU A 365 26.40 6.43 26.69
N LEU A 366 25.36 6.29 25.88
CA LEU A 366 25.13 7.04 24.66
C LEU A 366 23.85 7.84 24.82
N VAL A 367 23.92 9.16 24.63
CA VAL A 367 22.73 10.00 24.52
C VAL A 367 22.52 10.31 23.06
N TYR A 368 21.46 9.75 22.48
CA TYR A 368 21.04 10.02 21.12
C TYR A 368 19.86 10.99 21.12
N GLN A 369 19.91 11.95 20.21
CA GLN A 369 18.76 12.73 19.81
C GLN A 369 18.36 12.33 18.39
N ALA A 370 17.07 12.18 18.15
CA ALA A 370 16.53 11.74 16.89
C ALA A 370 15.38 12.64 16.43
N VAL A 371 15.32 12.87 15.12
CA VAL A 371 14.24 13.57 14.41
C VAL A 371 13.71 12.67 13.32
N THR A 372 12.45 12.83 12.95
CA THR A 372 11.84 12.01 11.90
C THR A 372 12.34 12.45 10.53
N ARG A 373 12.80 11.50 9.72
CA ARG A 373 13.14 11.70 8.31
C ARG A 373 11.85 11.92 7.50
N PHE A 374 11.78 12.95 6.66
CA PHE A 374 10.55 13.33 5.92
C PHE A 374 9.31 13.32 6.82
N GLU A 375 9.38 14.10 7.89
CA GLU A 375 8.45 14.04 9.01
C GLU A 375 6.96 14.08 8.61
N PRO A 376 6.49 15.01 7.76
CA PRO A 376 5.08 15.04 7.37
C PRO A 376 4.63 13.73 6.72
N GLU A 377 5.44 13.18 5.82
CA GLU A 377 5.12 12.01 5.03
C GLU A 377 5.17 10.73 5.88
N VAL A 378 6.23 10.54 6.69
CA VAL A 378 6.38 9.36 7.56
C VAL A 378 5.30 9.33 8.64
N PHE A 379 5.08 10.45 9.35
CA PHE A 379 4.04 10.50 10.37
C PHE A 379 2.65 10.32 9.77
N SER A 380 2.36 10.96 8.64
CA SER A 380 1.10 10.76 7.92
C SER A 380 0.91 9.29 7.54
N PHE A 381 1.91 8.66 6.91
CA PHE A 381 1.84 7.26 6.50
C PHE A 381 1.57 6.33 7.68
N VAL A 382 2.37 6.45 8.75
CA VAL A 382 2.25 5.64 9.96
C VAL A 382 0.88 5.82 10.64
N ARG A 383 0.41 7.06 10.77
CA ARG A 383 -0.90 7.36 11.37
C ARG A 383 -2.05 6.80 10.51
N ASN A 384 -1.98 6.94 9.20
CA ASN A 384 -2.97 6.39 8.27
C ASN A 384 -3.05 4.87 8.37
N LEU A 385 -1.91 4.17 8.48
CA LEU A 385 -1.89 2.72 8.71
C LEU A 385 -2.59 2.33 10.03
N THR A 386 -2.35 3.08 11.11
CA THR A 386 -3.03 2.84 12.39
C THR A 386 -4.54 3.11 12.28
N SER A 387 -4.95 4.18 11.62
CA SER A 387 -6.38 4.50 11.37
C SER A 387 -7.08 3.47 10.48
N MET A 388 -6.35 2.80 9.59
CA MET A 388 -6.86 1.68 8.78
C MET A 388 -6.83 0.33 9.50
N HIS A 389 -6.44 0.27 10.78
CA HIS A 389 -6.25 -0.95 11.57
C HIS A 389 -5.17 -1.90 11.01
N LEU A 390 -4.19 -1.38 10.27
CA LEU A 390 -3.07 -2.13 9.70
C LEU A 390 -1.83 -2.16 10.61
N ASN A 391 -2.03 -2.23 11.93
CA ASN A 391 -0.93 -2.19 12.90
C ASN A 391 0.06 -3.35 12.77
N SER A 392 -0.40 -4.54 12.34
CA SER A 392 0.48 -5.69 12.10
C SER A 392 1.47 -5.40 10.97
N PHE A 393 1.02 -4.73 9.91
CA PHE A 393 1.87 -4.34 8.80
C PHE A 393 2.87 -3.26 9.18
N ARG A 394 2.46 -2.31 10.03
CA ARG A 394 3.34 -1.25 10.53
C ARG A 394 4.59 -1.81 11.22
N LYS A 395 4.44 -2.90 11.98
CA LYS A 395 5.56 -3.59 12.66
C LYS A 395 6.58 -4.20 11.69
N GLU A 396 6.21 -4.40 10.42
CA GLU A 396 7.06 -4.97 9.38
C GLU A 396 7.81 -3.88 8.57
N LEU A 397 7.59 -2.59 8.85
CA LEU A 397 8.16 -1.49 8.09
C LEU A 397 9.64 -1.27 8.42
N ASP A 398 10.45 -1.10 7.36
CA ASP A 398 11.85 -0.70 7.43
C ASP A 398 12.06 0.55 6.55
N PHE A 399 12.06 1.73 7.17
CA PHE A 399 12.24 3.01 6.50
C PHE A 399 13.69 3.26 6.04
N SER A 400 14.68 2.49 6.53
CA SER A 400 16.09 2.66 6.11
C SER A 400 16.30 2.32 4.64
N ARG A 401 15.36 1.59 4.03
CA ARG A 401 15.36 1.13 2.63
C ARG A 401 14.39 1.91 1.74
N LEU A 402 13.91 3.08 2.20
CA LEU A 402 12.93 3.86 1.46
C LEU A 402 13.51 5.23 1.13
N GLY A 403 13.60 5.52 -0.17
CA GLY A 403 13.88 6.86 -0.66
C GLY A 403 12.67 7.80 -0.54
N ASP A 404 12.94 9.09 -0.62
CA ASP A 404 12.02 10.20 -0.36
C ASP A 404 10.74 10.12 -1.22
N GLU A 405 10.91 9.92 -2.54
CA GLU A 405 9.83 9.78 -3.51
C GLU A 405 8.86 8.64 -3.12
N ARG A 406 9.41 7.53 -2.64
CA ARG A 406 8.63 6.35 -2.24
C ARG A 406 7.86 6.60 -0.95
N VAL A 407 8.48 7.25 0.04
CA VAL A 407 7.81 7.62 1.31
C VAL A 407 6.68 8.61 1.03
N SER A 408 6.91 9.62 0.19
CA SER A 408 5.89 10.57 -0.24
C SER A 408 4.72 9.87 -0.96
N PHE A 409 5.02 8.99 -1.92
CA PHE A 409 4.01 8.21 -2.63
C PHE A 409 3.19 7.33 -1.68
N LEU A 410 3.84 6.60 -0.77
CA LEU A 410 3.16 5.74 0.21
C LEU A 410 2.27 6.54 1.17
N SER A 411 2.73 7.73 1.57
CA SER A 411 1.93 8.64 2.40
C SER A 411 0.65 9.05 1.70
N ARG A 412 0.72 9.53 0.45
CA ARG A 412 -0.45 9.91 -0.36
C ARG A 412 -1.34 8.71 -0.69
N LEU A 413 -0.76 7.57 -1.03
CA LEU A 413 -1.50 6.34 -1.28
C LEU A 413 -2.27 5.91 -0.03
N SER A 414 -1.64 5.97 1.14
CA SER A 414 -2.31 5.65 2.40
C SER A 414 -3.44 6.60 2.76
N GLN A 415 -3.29 7.89 2.43
CA GLN A 415 -4.35 8.88 2.62
C GLN A 415 -5.53 8.60 1.68
N SER A 416 -5.24 8.32 0.40
CA SER A 416 -6.27 7.95 -0.58
C SER A 416 -7.02 6.67 -0.15
N MET A 417 -6.30 5.67 0.34
CA MET A 417 -6.89 4.42 0.83
C MET A 417 -7.68 4.62 2.13
N LEU A 418 -7.23 5.49 3.03
CA LEU A 418 -7.95 5.81 4.26
C LEU A 418 -9.32 6.47 3.99
N LEU A 419 -9.41 7.33 2.96
CA LEU A 419 -10.63 8.07 2.64
C LEU A 419 -11.72 7.20 2.00
N ALA A 420 -11.34 6.32 1.06
CA ALA A 420 -12.32 5.59 0.25
C ALA A 420 -12.20 4.07 0.34
N LYS A 421 -11.00 3.55 0.62
CA LYS A 421 -10.62 2.13 0.47
C LYS A 421 -11.01 1.54 -0.90
N THR A 422 -11.14 2.36 -1.94
CA THR A 422 -11.54 1.91 -3.28
C THR A 422 -10.34 1.87 -4.23
N ILE A 423 -10.43 1.00 -5.23
CA ILE A 423 -9.49 0.96 -6.35
C ILE A 423 -10.32 1.12 -7.64
N PRO A 424 -10.69 2.37 -7.99
CA PRO A 424 -11.57 2.64 -9.11
C PRO A 424 -10.93 2.19 -10.42
N TYR A 425 -11.76 2.07 -11.45
CA TYR A 425 -11.32 1.70 -12.78
C TYR A 425 -11.11 2.98 -13.58
N PRO A 426 -9.88 3.23 -14.03
CA PRO A 426 -9.57 4.46 -14.78
C PRO A 426 -10.07 4.41 -16.21
N HIS A 427 -10.25 5.54 -16.87
CA HIS A 427 -10.59 5.56 -18.30
C HIS A 427 -9.53 4.84 -19.17
N GLU A 428 -9.94 4.17 -20.26
CA GLU A 428 -9.08 3.47 -21.22
C GLU A 428 -7.97 4.33 -21.86
N ARG A 429 -8.15 5.66 -21.93
CA ARG A 429 -7.17 6.64 -22.43
C ARG A 429 -6.35 7.32 -21.33
N GLY A 430 -6.53 6.88 -20.09
CA GLY A 430 -6.03 7.54 -18.89
C GLY A 430 -7.00 8.58 -18.32
N ASP A 431 -6.97 8.72 -17.00
CA ASP A 431 -7.86 9.62 -16.27
C ASP A 431 -7.61 11.08 -16.64
N ARG A 432 -8.70 11.86 -16.69
CA ARG A 432 -8.66 13.26 -17.10
C ARG A 432 -7.70 14.12 -16.26
N PRO A 433 -7.62 13.99 -14.92
CA PRO A 433 -6.65 14.74 -14.11
C PRO A 433 -5.20 14.50 -14.52
N LEU A 434 -4.80 13.24 -14.73
CA LEU A 434 -3.46 12.89 -15.21
C LEU A 434 -3.18 13.49 -16.58
N ARG A 435 -4.12 13.35 -17.53
CA ARG A 435 -3.96 13.92 -18.87
C ARG A 435 -3.86 15.44 -18.85
N GLN A 436 -4.60 16.10 -17.96
CA GLN A 436 -4.56 17.55 -17.78
C GLN A 436 -3.17 17.98 -17.28
N LEU A 437 -2.64 17.30 -16.27
CA LEU A 437 -1.29 17.55 -15.76
C LEU A 437 -0.20 17.34 -16.81
N ILE A 438 -0.31 16.28 -17.64
CA ILE A 438 0.61 16.07 -18.76
C ILE A 438 0.51 17.22 -19.76
N ALA A 439 -0.70 17.65 -20.13
CA ALA A 439 -0.88 18.78 -21.04
C ALA A 439 -0.31 20.09 -20.48
N ASP A 440 -0.54 20.37 -19.20
CA ASP A 440 -0.03 21.57 -18.51
C ASP A 440 1.49 21.53 -18.36
N TYR A 441 2.06 20.36 -18.10
CA TYR A 441 3.51 20.14 -18.07
C TYR A 441 4.14 20.39 -19.44
N LEU A 442 3.57 19.81 -20.50
CA LEU A 442 4.04 20.01 -21.88
C LEU A 442 4.00 21.49 -22.26
N LYS A 443 2.94 22.20 -21.88
CA LYS A 443 2.79 23.63 -22.14
C LYS A 443 3.77 24.49 -21.35
N SER A 444 3.93 24.21 -20.05
CA SER A 444 4.67 25.08 -19.12
C SER A 444 6.18 24.85 -19.18
N PHE A 445 6.60 23.59 -19.22
CA PHE A 445 8.01 23.21 -19.16
C PHE A 445 8.56 22.79 -20.51
N CYS A 446 7.77 22.17 -21.39
CA CYS A 446 8.24 21.79 -22.73
C CYS A 446 7.88 22.81 -23.82
N TYR A 447 7.16 23.89 -23.50
CA TYR A 447 6.65 24.89 -24.46
C TYR A 447 5.87 24.31 -25.64
N TYR A 448 5.28 23.12 -25.47
CA TYR A 448 4.51 22.45 -26.49
C TYR A 448 3.01 22.72 -26.27
N PRO A 449 2.27 23.25 -27.26
CA PRO A 449 0.85 23.58 -27.11
C PRO A 449 -0.02 22.31 -27.15
N ALA A 450 -0.16 21.63 -26.01
CA ALA A 450 -1.02 20.47 -25.83
C ALA A 450 -2.41 20.85 -25.27
N THR A 451 -3.44 20.09 -25.64
CA THR A 451 -4.76 20.12 -25.00
C THR A 451 -5.09 18.74 -24.43
N VAL A 452 -5.85 18.70 -23.34
CA VAL A 452 -6.17 17.46 -22.61
C VAL A 452 -6.91 16.42 -23.48
N GLU A 453 -7.71 16.88 -24.44
CA GLU A 453 -8.45 16.06 -25.41
C GLU A 453 -7.53 15.35 -26.41
N ARG A 454 -6.30 15.85 -26.60
CA ARG A 454 -5.32 15.27 -27.53
C ARG A 454 -4.26 14.42 -26.84
N ILE A 455 -4.27 14.35 -25.51
CA ILE A 455 -3.39 13.47 -24.75
C ILE A 455 -4.05 12.10 -24.63
N PHE A 456 -3.38 11.07 -25.15
CA PHE A 456 -3.77 9.68 -24.96
C PHE A 456 -2.69 8.98 -24.14
N VAL A 457 -3.08 8.39 -23.01
CA VAL A 457 -2.20 7.62 -22.13
C VAL A 457 -2.52 6.14 -22.29
N GLY A 458 -1.49 5.31 -22.41
CA GLY A 458 -1.57 3.85 -22.41
C GLY A 458 -0.72 3.26 -21.28
N PRO A 459 -0.90 1.95 -20.99
CA PRO A 459 -0.22 1.28 -19.88
C PRO A 459 1.28 1.10 -20.11
N ASN A 460 1.72 1.02 -21.37
CA ASN A 460 3.14 0.95 -21.74
C ASN A 460 3.29 1.22 -23.25
N ARG A 461 4.53 1.37 -23.69
CA ARG A 461 4.89 1.68 -25.07
C ARG A 461 4.43 0.59 -26.04
N ALA A 462 4.60 -0.68 -25.69
CA ALA A 462 4.28 -1.81 -26.57
C ALA A 462 2.77 -1.90 -26.85
N GLU A 463 1.93 -1.64 -25.86
CA GLU A 463 0.48 -1.57 -26.02
C GLU A 463 0.08 -0.39 -26.91
N LEU A 464 0.63 0.81 -26.72
CA LEU A 464 0.36 1.95 -27.61
C LEU A 464 0.78 1.67 -29.06
N ALA A 465 1.94 1.08 -29.28
CA ALA A 465 2.39 0.67 -30.62
C ALA A 465 1.43 -0.34 -31.24
N SER A 466 0.99 -1.35 -30.47
CA SER A 466 -0.01 -2.34 -30.89
C SER A 466 -1.34 -1.69 -31.32
N LEU A 467 -1.81 -0.67 -30.58
CA LEU A 467 -3.00 0.11 -30.97
C LEU A 467 -2.78 0.81 -32.31
N ILE A 468 -1.66 1.51 -32.47
CA ILE A 468 -1.33 2.24 -33.71
C ILE A 468 -1.24 1.28 -34.90
N PHE A 469 -0.58 0.13 -34.75
CA PHE A 469 -0.45 -0.88 -35.79
C PHE A 469 -1.82 -1.35 -36.29
N LYS A 470 -2.68 -1.81 -35.38
CA LYS A 470 -4.01 -2.31 -35.75
C LYS A 470 -4.95 -1.21 -36.26
N MET A 471 -4.76 0.01 -35.77
CA MET A 471 -5.57 1.17 -36.17
C MET A 471 -5.26 1.64 -37.59
N THR A 472 -4.01 1.52 -38.05
CA THR A 472 -3.53 2.27 -39.22
C THR A 472 -2.90 1.45 -40.33
N ALA A 473 -2.59 0.17 -40.06
CA ALA A 473 -1.98 -0.75 -41.01
C ALA A 473 -2.86 -1.99 -41.26
N GLU A 474 -2.64 -2.60 -42.42
CA GLU A 474 -3.20 -3.87 -42.84
C GLU A 474 -2.17 -5.00 -42.69
N SER A 475 -2.64 -6.26 -42.71
CA SER A 475 -1.75 -7.41 -42.66
C SER A 475 -0.78 -7.41 -43.85
N GLY A 476 0.51 -7.57 -43.57
CA GLY A 476 1.57 -7.54 -44.58
C GLY A 476 2.11 -6.15 -44.90
N ASP A 477 1.53 -5.08 -44.34
CA ASP A 477 2.12 -3.75 -44.44
C ASP A 477 3.50 -3.72 -43.80
N ARG A 478 4.39 -2.93 -44.40
CA ARG A 478 5.79 -2.83 -43.98
C ARG A 478 5.97 -1.82 -42.85
N LEU A 479 6.70 -2.23 -41.82
CA LEU A 479 7.13 -1.42 -40.69
C LEU A 479 8.66 -1.24 -40.75
N LEU A 480 9.14 -0.01 -40.85
CA LEU A 480 10.54 0.31 -40.56
C LEU A 480 10.69 0.55 -39.06
N LEU A 481 11.61 -0.18 -38.43
CA LEU A 481 11.82 -0.16 -36.99
C LEU A 481 13.30 0.09 -36.67
N SER A 482 13.57 1.04 -35.77
CA SER A 482 14.89 1.20 -35.15
C SER A 482 15.32 -0.07 -34.41
N ASP A 483 16.60 -0.44 -34.50
CA ASP A 483 17.14 -1.64 -33.85
C ASP A 483 16.94 -1.61 -32.32
N SER A 484 17.16 -0.46 -31.68
CA SER A 484 16.90 -0.28 -30.23
C SER A 484 15.45 -0.49 -29.82
N LEU A 485 14.51 -0.39 -30.76
CA LEU A 485 13.08 -0.54 -30.50
C LEU A 485 12.57 -1.97 -30.81
N LEU A 486 13.41 -2.85 -31.36
CA LEU A 486 13.03 -4.21 -31.73
C LEU A 486 12.58 -5.05 -30.52
N SER A 487 13.25 -4.88 -29.38
CA SER A 487 12.91 -5.58 -28.13
C SER A 487 11.57 -5.12 -27.54
N VAL A 488 11.16 -3.89 -27.82
CA VAL A 488 9.92 -3.28 -27.29
C VAL A 488 8.73 -3.56 -28.23
N TYR A 489 8.90 -3.36 -29.54
CA TYR A 489 7.79 -3.39 -30.50
C TYR A 489 7.75 -4.62 -31.40
N GLY A 490 8.84 -5.38 -31.50
CA GLY A 490 8.94 -6.50 -32.44
C GLY A 490 7.92 -7.62 -32.21
N GLN A 491 7.48 -7.81 -30.97
CA GLN A 491 6.41 -8.76 -30.64
C GLN A 491 5.04 -8.23 -31.07
N ALA A 492 4.72 -6.97 -30.76
CA ALA A 492 3.46 -6.32 -31.14
C ALA A 492 3.31 -6.22 -32.68
N ALA A 493 4.40 -5.93 -33.39
CA ALA A 493 4.43 -5.90 -34.85
C ALA A 493 4.14 -7.28 -35.45
N ARG A 494 4.78 -8.34 -34.92
CA ARG A 494 4.51 -9.73 -35.34
C ARG A 494 3.09 -10.18 -35.04
N ALA A 495 2.56 -9.84 -33.87
CA ALA A 495 1.16 -10.13 -33.51
C ALA A 495 0.15 -9.42 -34.44
N SER A 496 0.55 -8.28 -35.01
CA SER A 496 -0.21 -7.51 -36.00
C SER A 496 0.08 -7.94 -37.46
N SER A 497 0.90 -8.99 -37.67
CA SER A 497 1.25 -9.53 -38.99
C SER A 497 1.89 -8.51 -39.94
N LEU A 498 2.75 -7.64 -39.43
CA LEU A 498 3.50 -6.65 -40.22
C LEU A 498 4.82 -7.23 -40.76
N ASP A 499 5.25 -6.75 -41.93
CA ASP A 499 6.56 -7.01 -42.52
C ASP A 499 7.61 -6.07 -41.89
N VAL A 500 8.39 -6.57 -40.93
CA VAL A 500 9.31 -5.75 -40.14
C VAL A 500 10.68 -5.65 -40.83
N VAL A 501 11.08 -4.43 -41.12
CA VAL A 501 12.43 -4.06 -41.58
C VAL A 501 13.13 -3.33 -40.45
N VAL A 502 14.30 -3.82 -40.05
CA VAL A 502 15.09 -3.22 -38.96
C VAL A 502 16.21 -2.37 -39.55
N GLY A 503 16.33 -1.13 -39.08
CA GLY A 503 17.42 -0.21 -39.43
C GLY A 503 18.23 0.19 -38.20
N ASN A 504 19.48 0.59 -38.40
CA ASN A 504 20.31 1.15 -37.33
C ASN A 504 19.72 2.48 -36.85
N ASP A 505 20.08 2.90 -35.64
CA ASP A 505 19.57 4.14 -35.04
C ASP A 505 20.24 5.42 -35.57
N ASP A 506 20.78 5.41 -36.80
CA ASP A 506 21.31 6.61 -37.44
C ASP A 506 20.26 7.24 -38.35
N LEU A 507 19.92 8.52 -38.10
CA LEU A 507 18.89 9.23 -38.85
C LEU A 507 19.11 9.20 -40.37
N SER A 508 20.36 9.29 -40.85
CA SER A 508 20.64 9.33 -42.29
C SER A 508 20.36 7.98 -42.94
N GLU A 509 20.72 6.89 -42.26
CA GLU A 509 20.44 5.53 -42.71
C GLU A 509 18.94 5.22 -42.66
N LEU A 510 18.25 5.65 -41.60
CA LEU A 510 16.81 5.49 -41.46
C LEU A 510 16.03 6.23 -42.57
N SER A 511 16.41 7.47 -42.89
CA SER A 511 15.81 8.21 -44.02
C SER A 511 16.06 7.51 -45.35
N ALA A 512 17.27 6.99 -45.58
CA ALA A 512 17.57 6.23 -46.80
C ALA A 512 16.76 4.93 -46.90
N LEU A 513 16.59 4.21 -45.78
CA LEU A 513 15.77 3.00 -45.73
C LEU A 513 14.29 3.31 -45.93
N ASP A 514 13.79 4.41 -45.37
CA ASP A 514 12.43 4.88 -45.59
C ASP A 514 12.17 5.15 -47.09
N ASP A 515 13.07 5.86 -47.77
CA ASP A 515 12.96 6.11 -49.21
C ASP A 515 13.02 4.82 -50.05
N LEU A 516 13.94 3.89 -49.72
CA LEU A 516 14.14 2.66 -50.48
C LEU A 516 13.03 1.63 -50.27
N MET A 517 12.56 1.49 -49.03
CA MET A 517 11.63 0.44 -48.63
C MET A 517 10.17 0.89 -48.67
N ALA A 518 9.90 2.20 -48.74
CA ALA A 518 8.57 2.78 -48.76
C ALA A 518 7.61 2.13 -47.71
N PRO A 519 8.02 2.09 -46.42
CA PRO A 519 7.22 1.48 -45.38
C PRO A 519 5.91 2.24 -45.15
N ARG A 520 4.89 1.53 -44.65
CA ARG A 520 3.62 2.16 -44.23
C ARG A 520 3.78 2.85 -42.87
N LEU A 521 4.51 2.21 -41.97
CA LEU A 521 4.76 2.65 -40.60
C LEU A 521 6.27 2.80 -40.39
N ILE A 522 6.67 3.86 -39.69
CA ILE A 522 8.05 4.14 -39.34
C ILE A 522 8.10 4.37 -37.83
N PHE A 523 8.72 3.47 -37.09
CA PHE A 523 8.94 3.59 -35.65
C PHE A 523 10.43 3.71 -35.39
N ILE A 524 10.89 4.90 -35.01
CA ILE A 524 12.32 5.19 -34.92
C ILE A 524 12.69 5.89 -33.62
N ALA A 525 13.90 5.63 -33.15
CA ALA A 525 14.56 6.31 -32.05
C ALA A 525 15.98 6.71 -32.49
N PRO A 526 16.13 7.75 -33.35
CA PRO A 526 17.43 8.12 -33.88
C PRO A 526 18.37 8.58 -32.75
N ARG A 527 19.61 8.07 -32.71
CA ARG A 527 20.61 8.43 -31.67
C ARG A 527 20.88 9.93 -31.62
N GLN A 528 20.65 10.64 -32.73
CA GLN A 528 20.79 12.09 -32.82
C GLN A 528 19.85 12.84 -31.86
N LEU A 529 18.78 12.21 -31.37
CA LEU A 529 17.89 12.78 -30.36
C LEU A 529 18.48 12.77 -28.94
N ASN A 530 19.56 12.03 -28.68
CA ASN A 530 20.28 12.09 -27.40
C ASN A 530 20.94 13.47 -27.18
N ASN A 531 21.21 14.21 -28.26
CA ASN A 531 21.63 15.60 -28.23
C ASN A 531 20.91 16.36 -29.36
N PRO A 532 19.62 16.66 -29.18
CA PRO A 532 18.75 17.09 -30.26
C PRO A 532 19.13 18.50 -30.72
N SER A 533 19.03 18.73 -32.02
CA SER A 533 19.25 20.04 -32.64
C SER A 533 18.11 20.38 -33.59
N PRO A 534 17.84 21.67 -33.87
CA PRO A 534 16.82 22.06 -34.85
C PRO A 534 17.01 21.39 -36.22
N ILE A 535 18.26 21.15 -36.63
CA ILE A 535 18.60 20.55 -37.93
C ILE A 535 18.08 19.11 -38.03
N TYR A 536 18.29 18.30 -36.99
CA TYR A 536 17.85 16.90 -37.00
C TYR A 536 16.34 16.78 -36.98
N LEU A 537 15.67 17.58 -36.15
CA LEU A 537 14.22 17.58 -36.08
C LEU A 537 13.60 18.05 -37.41
N GLN A 538 14.15 19.10 -38.02
CA GLN A 538 13.73 19.58 -39.33
C GLN A 538 13.95 18.55 -40.45
N ALA A 539 15.00 17.71 -40.36
CA ALA A 539 15.20 16.62 -41.30
C ALA A 539 14.08 15.56 -41.19
N ILE A 540 13.68 15.18 -39.98
CA ILE A 540 12.57 14.24 -39.75
C ILE A 540 11.24 14.85 -40.24
N ILE A 541 10.98 16.12 -39.92
CA ILE A 541 9.77 16.84 -40.35
C ILE A 541 9.66 16.84 -41.89
N LYS A 542 10.75 17.22 -42.59
CA LYS A 542 10.77 17.23 -44.06
C LYS A 542 10.54 15.85 -44.66
N GLN A 543 11.08 14.80 -44.05
CA GLN A 543 10.85 13.42 -44.48
C GLN A 543 9.37 13.04 -44.33
N ALA A 544 8.76 13.39 -43.20
CA ALA A 544 7.34 13.13 -42.94
C ALA A 544 6.40 13.91 -43.88
N GLU A 545 6.74 15.16 -44.19
CA GLU A 545 6.02 15.99 -45.15
C GLU A 545 6.13 15.48 -46.60
N ALA A 546 7.28 14.90 -46.96
CA ALA A 546 7.50 14.33 -48.29
C ALA A 546 6.65 13.08 -48.56
N HIS A 547 6.29 12.35 -47.49
CA HIS A 547 5.54 11.09 -47.56
C HIS A 547 4.29 11.12 -46.66
N PRO A 548 3.25 11.93 -46.99
CA PRO A 548 2.06 12.11 -46.16
C PRO A 548 1.22 10.83 -46.00
N GLU A 549 1.40 9.84 -46.87
CA GLU A 549 0.73 8.54 -46.81
C GLU A 549 1.31 7.58 -45.77
N ARG A 550 2.47 7.92 -45.17
CA ARG A 550 3.17 7.11 -44.17
C ARG A 550 2.99 7.69 -42.79
N ILE A 551 3.13 6.86 -41.75
CA ILE A 551 3.02 7.29 -40.35
C ILE A 551 4.38 7.18 -39.67
N TYR A 552 4.83 8.27 -39.07
CA TYR A 552 6.07 8.37 -38.32
C TYR A 552 5.75 8.41 -36.83
N VAL A 553 6.28 7.45 -36.09
CA VAL A 553 6.26 7.43 -34.63
C VAL A 553 7.70 7.53 -34.14
N ILE A 554 8.00 8.65 -33.48
CA ILE A 554 9.30 8.91 -32.89
C ILE A 554 9.23 8.52 -31.42
N ASP A 555 9.88 7.41 -31.05
CA ASP A 555 10.04 7.06 -29.64
C ASP A 555 11.25 7.82 -29.07
N ASP A 556 10.98 8.76 -28.17
CA ASP A 556 12.01 9.55 -27.47
C ASP A 556 11.97 9.31 -25.94
N SER A 557 11.53 8.11 -25.54
CA SER A 557 11.35 7.72 -24.14
C SER A 557 12.67 7.71 -23.36
N GLU A 558 13.77 7.30 -23.99
CA GLU A 558 15.10 7.27 -23.37
C GLU A 558 15.60 8.67 -22.98
N ASN A 559 15.15 9.73 -23.66
CA ASN A 559 15.54 11.10 -23.38
C ASN A 559 14.50 11.86 -22.52
N PHE A 560 13.35 11.25 -22.26
CA PHE A 560 12.31 11.87 -21.43
C PHE A 560 12.66 11.83 -19.94
N LEU A 561 12.40 12.94 -19.26
CA LEU A 561 12.53 13.09 -17.81
C LEU A 561 11.39 13.97 -17.30
N ILE A 562 10.68 13.56 -16.24
CA ILE A 562 9.74 14.43 -15.53
C ILE A 562 10.58 15.42 -14.73
N SER A 563 10.89 16.58 -15.32
CA SER A 563 11.82 17.56 -14.76
C SER A 563 11.51 18.96 -15.27
N SER A 564 11.79 19.96 -14.43
CA SER A 564 11.71 21.38 -14.78
C SER A 564 13.00 21.92 -15.40
N GLU A 565 14.09 21.15 -15.37
CA GLU A 565 15.40 21.58 -15.87
C GLU A 565 15.36 21.93 -17.36
N LEU A 566 16.04 23.02 -17.74
CA LEU A 566 16.06 23.49 -19.13
C LEU A 566 16.65 22.48 -20.11
N GLY A 567 17.68 21.74 -19.70
CA GLY A 567 18.32 20.72 -20.53
C GLY A 567 17.49 19.45 -20.70
N SER A 568 16.40 19.29 -19.95
CA SER A 568 15.52 18.13 -20.06
C SER A 568 14.50 18.30 -21.20
N ASN A 569 14.17 17.19 -21.86
CA ASN A 569 13.13 17.10 -22.90
C ASN A 569 13.34 18.06 -24.07
N MET A 570 14.60 18.26 -24.48
CA MET A 570 14.94 19.22 -25.53
C MET A 570 14.26 18.93 -26.87
N THR A 571 14.01 17.67 -27.23
CA THR A 571 13.24 17.29 -28.43
C THR A 571 11.85 17.94 -28.42
N LEU A 572 11.12 17.87 -27.31
CA LEU A 572 9.78 18.48 -27.17
C LEU A 572 9.85 20.01 -27.24
N ARG A 573 10.86 20.63 -26.61
CA ARG A 573 11.05 22.10 -26.62
C ARG A 573 11.31 22.62 -28.03
N LEU A 574 12.11 21.88 -28.81
CA LEU A 574 12.35 22.20 -30.22
C LEU A 574 11.09 21.97 -31.06
N ALA A 575 10.38 20.86 -30.84
CA ALA A 575 9.15 20.51 -31.55
C ALA A 575 7.99 21.48 -31.30
N GLY A 576 7.97 22.19 -30.17
CA GLY A 576 7.00 23.25 -29.90
C GLY A 576 7.21 24.53 -30.73
N SER A 577 8.33 24.67 -31.45
CA SER A 577 8.68 25.89 -32.19
C SER A 577 8.10 25.94 -33.61
N ASP A 578 7.89 24.78 -34.24
CA ASP A 578 7.39 24.63 -35.61
C ASP A 578 6.13 23.77 -35.63
N PRO A 579 5.17 24.00 -36.55
CA PRO A 579 4.03 23.12 -36.71
C PRO A 579 4.50 21.73 -37.17
N LEU A 580 4.14 20.68 -36.43
CA LEU A 580 4.47 19.31 -36.78
C LEU A 580 3.49 18.76 -37.83
N PRO A 581 3.95 17.93 -38.78
CA PRO A 581 3.08 17.30 -39.75
C PRO A 581 2.15 16.29 -39.05
N PRO A 582 0.89 16.15 -39.51
CA PRO A 582 -0.14 15.38 -38.81
C PRO A 582 0.14 13.87 -38.82
N ASN A 583 0.96 13.38 -39.75
CA ASN A 583 1.39 11.99 -39.84
C ASN A 583 2.66 11.68 -39.01
N MET A 584 3.14 12.64 -38.21
CA MET A 584 4.28 12.49 -37.30
C MET A 584 3.82 12.62 -35.84
N VAL A 585 4.06 11.59 -35.05
CA VAL A 585 3.63 11.48 -33.65
C VAL A 585 4.84 11.14 -32.79
N PHE A 586 4.95 11.76 -31.62
CA PHE A 586 5.93 11.34 -30.62
C PHE A 586 5.30 10.39 -29.61
N LEU A 587 6.07 9.39 -29.20
CA LEU A 587 5.70 8.44 -28.17
C LEU A 587 6.69 8.57 -27.01
N TYR A 588 6.16 8.81 -25.82
CA TYR A 588 6.94 8.95 -24.59
C TYR A 588 6.48 7.92 -23.56
N GLY A 589 7.35 6.96 -23.28
CA GLY A 589 7.25 6.04 -22.16
C GLY A 589 7.97 6.59 -20.92
N LEU A 590 7.28 6.52 -19.79
CA LEU A 590 7.81 6.88 -18.48
C LEU A 590 8.60 5.69 -17.92
N ILE A 591 9.79 5.45 -18.48
CA ILE A 591 10.59 4.24 -18.21
C ILE A 591 11.61 4.41 -17.06
N LYS A 592 11.84 5.64 -16.60
CA LYS A 592 12.83 5.97 -15.56
C LYS A 592 12.22 5.99 -14.15
N ASN A 593 11.39 5.00 -13.84
CA ASN A 593 10.67 4.91 -12.57
C ASN A 593 11.60 4.46 -11.43
N ARG A 594 11.72 5.30 -10.39
CA ARG A 594 12.56 5.03 -9.20
C ARG A 594 11.81 4.28 -8.10
N ILE A 595 10.48 4.30 -8.12
CA ILE A 595 9.65 3.64 -7.09
C ILE A 595 9.49 2.15 -7.40
N SER A 596 9.14 1.79 -8.65
CA SER A 596 9.08 0.39 -9.14
C SER A 596 9.53 0.31 -10.59
N ARG A 597 10.52 -0.53 -10.89
CA ARG A 597 11.17 -0.59 -12.22
C ARG A 597 10.28 -1.12 -13.34
N ASP A 598 9.29 -1.94 -13.01
CA ASP A 598 8.38 -2.59 -13.95
C ASP A 598 7.03 -1.85 -14.11
N LEU A 599 6.90 -0.67 -13.48
CA LEU A 599 5.75 0.20 -13.64
C LEU A 599 6.03 1.28 -14.68
N GLU A 600 5.31 1.20 -15.79
CA GLU A 600 5.39 2.13 -16.91
C GLU A 600 4.03 2.81 -17.13
N LEU A 601 4.03 4.01 -17.69
CA LEU A 601 2.93 4.57 -18.47
C LEU A 601 3.52 5.17 -19.73
N SER A 602 2.71 5.33 -20.76
CA SER A 602 3.16 6.00 -21.98
C SER A 602 2.10 6.94 -22.51
N PHE A 603 2.52 7.99 -23.19
CA PHE A 603 1.59 8.94 -23.81
C PHE A 603 2.06 9.37 -25.19
N LEU A 604 1.09 9.81 -26.00
CA LEU A 604 1.34 10.33 -27.34
C LEU A 604 1.33 11.86 -27.35
N VAL A 605 2.22 12.45 -28.14
CA VAL A 605 2.25 13.89 -28.44
C VAL A 605 2.11 14.09 -29.94
N ASN A 606 1.32 15.08 -30.33
CA ASN A 606 0.89 15.34 -31.72
C ASN A 606 -0.03 14.26 -32.34
N ALA A 607 -0.60 13.36 -31.56
CA ALA A 607 -1.59 12.41 -32.08
C ALA A 607 -2.76 13.15 -32.76
N PRO A 608 -3.16 12.78 -33.98
CA PRO A 608 -4.30 13.38 -34.66
C PRO A 608 -5.62 13.19 -33.91
N ALA A 609 -6.51 14.18 -33.94
CA ALA A 609 -7.85 14.05 -33.35
C ALA A 609 -8.64 12.89 -33.97
N ALA A 610 -8.45 12.64 -35.28
CA ALA A 610 -9.05 11.54 -36.01
C ALA A 610 -8.61 10.13 -35.53
N TRP A 611 -7.55 10.03 -34.71
CA TRP A 611 -7.10 8.77 -34.13
C TRP A 611 -7.81 8.43 -32.83
N MET A 612 -8.38 9.40 -32.12
CA MET A 612 -8.86 9.20 -30.74
C MET A 612 -9.91 8.09 -30.64
N GLU A 613 -10.90 8.09 -31.55
CA GLU A 613 -11.92 7.03 -31.61
C GLU A 613 -11.28 5.64 -31.86
N GLY A 614 -10.32 5.56 -32.79
CA GLY A 614 -9.62 4.31 -33.11
C GLY A 614 -8.75 3.78 -31.95
N LEU A 615 -8.08 4.68 -31.23
CA LEU A 615 -7.29 4.36 -30.06
C LEU A 615 -8.17 3.92 -28.89
N GLU A 616 -9.30 4.60 -28.64
CA GLU A 616 -10.27 4.22 -27.59
C GLU A 616 -10.89 2.85 -27.86
N ILE A 617 -11.29 2.58 -29.11
CA ILE A 617 -11.75 1.24 -29.54
C ILE A 617 -10.66 0.19 -29.29
N GLY A 618 -9.44 0.45 -29.75
CA GLY A 618 -8.33 -0.48 -29.58
C GLY A 618 -8.01 -0.76 -28.11
N ALA A 619 -8.03 0.29 -27.28
CA ALA A 619 -7.80 0.20 -25.84
C ALA A 619 -8.89 -0.60 -25.13
N GLU A 620 -10.18 -0.32 -25.40
CA GLU A 620 -11.32 -1.07 -24.83
C GLU A 620 -11.22 -2.57 -25.14
N LEU A 621 -10.76 -2.93 -26.34
CA LEU A 621 -10.67 -4.33 -26.79
C LEU A 621 -9.36 -5.04 -26.42
N SER A 622 -8.35 -4.31 -25.92
CA SER A 622 -7.04 -4.87 -25.56
C SER A 622 -6.83 -4.91 -24.04
N TYR A 623 -6.20 -3.91 -23.46
CA TYR A 623 -5.96 -3.81 -22.02
C TYR A 623 -7.22 -3.38 -21.24
N SER A 624 -8.21 -2.81 -21.94
CA SER A 624 -9.43 -2.19 -21.42
C SER A 624 -9.12 -1.02 -20.50
N ARG A 625 -8.49 -1.24 -19.35
CA ARG A 625 -8.25 -0.21 -18.32
C ARG A 625 -6.80 -0.22 -17.91
N ILE A 626 -6.27 0.97 -17.65
CA ILE A 626 -4.92 1.17 -17.11
C ILE A 626 -4.98 0.95 -15.59
N CYS A 627 -3.88 0.46 -14.98
CA CYS A 627 -3.86 0.30 -13.54
C CYS A 627 -3.98 1.67 -12.82
N HIS A 628 -4.89 1.74 -11.85
CA HIS A 628 -5.19 2.99 -11.14
C HIS A 628 -4.02 3.48 -10.31
N SER A 629 -3.38 2.58 -9.56
CA SER A 629 -2.24 2.95 -8.71
C SER A 629 -1.03 3.41 -9.53
N THR A 630 -0.84 2.90 -10.75
CA THR A 630 0.20 3.40 -11.67
C THR A 630 -0.10 4.84 -12.11
N GLN A 631 -1.36 5.15 -12.39
CA GLN A 631 -1.75 6.51 -12.76
C GLN A 631 -1.61 7.49 -11.61
N LEU A 632 -2.02 7.12 -10.40
CA LEU A 632 -1.80 7.97 -9.22
C LEU A 632 -0.32 8.26 -8.97
N LEU A 633 0.55 7.25 -9.15
CA LEU A 633 1.99 7.42 -9.04
C LEU A 633 2.49 8.54 -9.97
N TYR A 634 2.20 8.44 -11.27
CA TYR A 634 2.66 9.45 -12.22
C TYR A 634 1.92 10.77 -12.08
N GLN A 635 0.63 10.74 -11.72
CA GLN A 635 -0.15 11.94 -11.45
C GLN A 635 0.51 12.78 -10.35
N TRP A 636 0.87 12.16 -9.22
CA TRP A 636 1.52 12.85 -8.11
C TRP A 636 2.93 13.33 -8.45
N LEU A 637 3.69 12.58 -9.27
CA LEU A 637 4.98 13.07 -9.77
C LEU A 637 4.82 14.35 -10.62
N PHE A 638 3.80 14.42 -11.48
CA PHE A 638 3.50 15.64 -12.21
C PHE A 638 2.96 16.75 -11.31
N GLU A 639 2.09 16.46 -10.34
CA GLU A 639 1.58 17.45 -9.38
C GLU A 639 2.70 18.09 -8.56
N ASP A 640 3.65 17.29 -8.07
CA ASP A 640 4.80 17.79 -7.29
C ASP A 640 5.63 18.77 -8.11
N LEU A 641 5.89 18.43 -9.36
CA LEU A 641 6.60 19.30 -10.28
C LEU A 641 5.81 20.58 -10.61
N MET A 642 4.50 20.46 -10.78
CA MET A 642 3.61 21.57 -11.13
C MET A 642 3.30 22.49 -9.94
N THR A 643 3.56 22.08 -8.70
CA THR A 643 3.32 22.87 -7.47
C THR A 643 4.20 24.13 -7.42
N PHE A 644 5.40 24.09 -8.01
CA PHE A 644 6.31 25.25 -8.11
C PHE A 644 6.69 25.52 -9.57
N PRO A 645 5.74 26.03 -10.40
CA PRO A 645 5.94 26.18 -11.83
C PRO A 645 6.68 27.50 -12.08
N PHE A 646 7.98 27.52 -11.81
CA PHE A 646 8.87 28.59 -12.25
C PHE A 646 9.64 28.14 -13.49
N PRO A 647 9.00 28.06 -14.68
CA PRO A 647 9.74 27.76 -15.90
C PRO A 647 10.75 28.88 -16.13
N GLU A 648 12.03 28.53 -16.27
CA GLU A 648 13.04 29.51 -16.66
C GLU A 648 12.65 30.14 -18.01
N VAL A 649 12.86 31.46 -18.16
CA VAL A 649 12.52 32.17 -19.38
C VAL A 649 13.57 31.86 -20.45
N VAL A 650 13.30 30.87 -21.30
CA VAL A 650 14.18 30.60 -22.45
C VAL A 650 13.80 31.50 -23.62
N HIS A 651 14.72 32.37 -24.01
CA HIS A 651 14.70 32.99 -25.33
C HIS A 651 15.20 31.96 -26.36
N LEU A 652 14.31 31.09 -26.84
CA LEU A 652 14.61 30.24 -28.00
C LEU A 652 14.81 31.16 -29.23
N PRO A 653 15.98 31.13 -29.90
CA PRO A 653 16.21 31.96 -31.08
C PRO A 653 15.24 31.51 -32.18
N GLY A 654 14.33 32.42 -32.57
CA GLY A 654 13.38 32.15 -33.66
C GLY A 654 11.89 32.10 -33.28
N ARG A 655 11.46 32.57 -32.10
CA ARG A 655 10.03 32.86 -31.87
C ARG A 655 9.54 33.87 -32.91
N LEU A 656 9.01 33.38 -34.03
CA LEU A 656 8.08 34.16 -34.83
C LEU A 656 6.83 34.33 -33.95
N THR A 657 6.68 35.53 -33.39
CA THR A 657 5.42 35.98 -32.80
C THR A 657 4.38 36.10 -33.92
N GLY A 658 3.93 34.95 -34.43
CA GLY A 658 2.69 34.83 -35.18
C GLY A 658 1.64 34.39 -34.19
N ASN A 659 0.54 35.14 -34.11
CA ASN A 659 -0.66 34.71 -33.40
C ASN A 659 -0.90 33.22 -33.67
N ALA A 660 -1.00 32.42 -32.61
CA ALA A 660 -1.74 31.16 -32.63
C ALA A 660 -3.24 31.49 -32.79
N GLY A 661 -3.57 32.19 -33.87
CA GLY A 661 -4.92 32.26 -34.39
C GLY A 661 -5.07 31.04 -35.26
N GLU A 662 -6.01 30.16 -34.91
CA GLU A 662 -6.86 29.43 -35.85
C GLU A 662 -6.29 29.36 -37.27
N THR A 663 -5.18 28.63 -37.47
CA THR A 663 -4.68 28.42 -38.83
C THR A 663 -5.62 27.41 -39.47
N GLY A 664 -6.48 27.96 -40.31
CA GLY A 664 -7.60 27.36 -41.00
C GLY A 664 -7.52 25.87 -41.30
N GLU A 665 -8.68 25.24 -41.14
CA GLU A 665 -9.14 24.00 -41.78
C GLU A 665 -9.12 24.06 -43.34
N GLY A 666 -8.21 24.83 -43.94
CA GLY A 666 -8.19 25.17 -45.37
C GLY A 666 -7.31 24.28 -46.26
N GLY A 667 -6.47 23.42 -45.68
CA GLY A 667 -5.76 22.37 -46.40
C GLY A 667 -6.10 21.04 -45.76
N ARG A 668 -6.82 20.15 -46.46
CA ARG A 668 -7.07 18.78 -45.98
C ARG A 668 -5.72 18.09 -45.77
N ALA A 669 -5.21 18.10 -44.55
CA ALA A 669 -4.15 17.23 -44.10
C ALA A 669 -4.52 15.80 -44.49
N ILE A 670 -3.78 15.23 -45.46
CA ILE A 670 -4.02 13.87 -45.94
C ILE A 670 -3.42 12.95 -44.89
N LEU A 671 -4.22 12.59 -43.88
CA LEU A 671 -3.87 11.53 -42.97
C LEU A 671 -4.08 10.17 -43.65
N PRO A 672 -3.20 9.21 -43.40
CA PRO A 672 -3.42 7.84 -43.79
C PRO A 672 -4.78 7.34 -43.27
N PRO A 673 -5.60 6.68 -44.11
CA PRO A 673 -6.91 6.21 -43.66
C PRO A 673 -6.75 5.15 -42.57
N LEU A 674 -7.67 5.14 -41.61
CA LEU A 674 -7.81 4.05 -40.64
C LEU A 674 -7.96 2.70 -41.35
N SER A 675 -7.48 1.64 -40.71
CA SER A 675 -7.54 0.27 -41.21
C SER A 675 -8.98 -0.19 -41.44
N SER A 676 -9.13 -1.17 -42.32
CA SER A 676 -10.38 -1.85 -42.61
C SER A 676 -11.01 -2.43 -41.34
N LEU A 677 -10.16 -2.99 -40.46
CA LEU A 677 -10.55 -3.52 -39.15
C LEU A 677 -11.14 -2.43 -38.25
N THR A 678 -10.43 -1.33 -38.04
CA THR A 678 -10.90 -0.26 -37.13
C THR A 678 -12.20 0.37 -37.63
N LYS A 679 -12.31 0.62 -38.95
CA LYS A 679 -13.57 1.12 -39.56
C LYS A 679 -14.74 0.16 -39.36
N LYS A 680 -14.49 -1.15 -39.41
CA LYS A 680 -15.50 -2.18 -39.14
C LYS A 680 -15.91 -2.16 -37.67
N LEU A 681 -14.94 -2.12 -36.76
CA LEU A 681 -15.17 -2.15 -35.31
C LEU A 681 -15.91 -0.90 -34.81
N ALA A 682 -15.59 0.29 -35.35
CA ALA A 682 -16.29 1.54 -35.00
C ALA A 682 -17.80 1.50 -35.27
N ARG A 683 -18.25 0.65 -36.20
CA ARG A 683 -19.68 0.45 -36.51
C ARG A 683 -20.36 -0.55 -35.59
N HIS A 684 -19.64 -1.20 -34.68
CA HIS A 684 -20.21 -2.19 -33.77
C HIS A 684 -21.09 -1.48 -32.71
N PRO A 685 -22.30 -2.01 -32.37
CA PRO A 685 -23.22 -1.37 -31.43
C PRO A 685 -22.64 -1.04 -30.04
N VAL A 686 -21.57 -1.73 -29.65
CA VAL A 686 -20.84 -1.49 -28.39
C VAL A 686 -20.22 -0.08 -28.34
N PHE A 687 -19.72 0.39 -29.49
CA PHE A 687 -19.08 1.69 -29.68
C PHE A 687 -20.03 2.75 -30.24
N ALA A 688 -21.31 2.43 -30.37
CA ALA A 688 -22.31 3.42 -30.78
C ALA A 688 -22.29 4.62 -29.79
N PRO A 689 -22.47 5.85 -30.30
CA PRO A 689 -22.53 7.04 -29.46
C PRO A 689 -23.54 6.88 -28.32
N LYS A 690 -23.14 7.28 -27.12
CA LYS A 690 -24.04 7.27 -25.96
C LYS A 690 -25.09 8.38 -26.09
N PRO A 691 -26.34 8.18 -25.60
CA PRO A 691 -27.41 9.18 -25.72
C PRO A 691 -27.12 10.49 -24.94
N VAL A 692 -26.19 10.43 -23.99
CA VAL A 692 -25.76 11.51 -23.10
C VAL A 692 -24.26 11.35 -22.83
N ASP A 693 -23.59 12.44 -22.44
CA ASP A 693 -22.21 12.40 -21.98
C ASP A 693 -22.09 11.55 -20.70
N PRO A 694 -21.32 10.44 -20.72
CA PRO A 694 -21.15 9.59 -19.54
C PRO A 694 -20.38 10.26 -18.39
N GLU A 695 -19.64 11.34 -18.66
CA GLU A 695 -18.92 12.14 -17.64
C GLU A 695 -19.77 13.29 -17.07
N ALA A 696 -21.02 13.48 -17.54
CA ALA A 696 -21.87 14.57 -17.09
C ALA A 696 -22.16 14.50 -15.58
N SER A 697 -22.12 15.67 -14.92
CA SER A 697 -22.41 15.79 -13.48
C SER A 697 -23.81 15.27 -13.16
N GLY A 698 -23.90 14.43 -12.13
CA GLY A 698 -25.16 13.80 -11.69
C GLY A 698 -25.59 12.56 -12.48
N MET A 699 -24.86 12.16 -13.53
CA MET A 699 -25.13 10.91 -14.27
C MET A 699 -24.88 9.68 -13.39
N ILE A 700 -25.84 8.75 -13.35
CA ILE A 700 -25.65 7.44 -12.71
C ILE A 700 -25.49 6.37 -13.78
N ARG A 701 -24.34 5.71 -13.77
CA ARG A 701 -23.93 4.70 -14.73
C ARG A 701 -24.42 3.32 -14.29
N LEU A 702 -25.54 2.88 -14.86
CA LEU A 702 -26.02 1.49 -14.75
C LEU A 702 -25.57 0.65 -15.97
N ASP A 703 -24.87 1.25 -16.92
CA ASP A 703 -24.30 0.59 -18.10
C ASP A 703 -22.90 0.01 -17.83
N TYR A 704 -22.37 0.24 -16.62
CA TYR A 704 -20.97 0.00 -16.33
C TYR A 704 -20.77 -0.92 -15.13
N GLY A 705 -19.93 -1.94 -15.31
CA GLY A 705 -19.86 -3.12 -14.44
C GLY A 705 -18.79 -3.01 -13.35
N GLU A 706 -18.70 -1.87 -12.66
CA GLU A 706 -17.59 -1.54 -11.77
C GLU A 706 -18.04 -1.43 -10.33
N PHE A 707 -17.16 -1.82 -9.40
CA PHE A 707 -17.42 -1.64 -7.99
C PHE A 707 -16.91 -0.30 -7.51
N GLU A 708 -17.81 0.49 -6.93
CA GLU A 708 -17.48 1.75 -6.27
C GLU A 708 -17.30 1.58 -4.75
N THR A 709 -17.15 0.34 -4.27
CA THR A 709 -17.10 0.00 -2.85
C THR A 709 -15.68 -0.36 -2.39
N ALA A 710 -15.48 -0.38 -1.06
CA ALA A 710 -14.21 -0.71 -0.45
C ALA A 710 -13.69 -2.11 -0.84
N VAL A 711 -12.36 -2.25 -0.94
CA VAL A 711 -11.64 -3.52 -1.12
C VAL A 711 -11.27 -4.16 0.22
N PRO A 712 -10.91 -5.46 0.28
CA PRO A 712 -10.47 -6.11 1.52
C PRO A 712 -9.15 -5.53 2.07
N ASP A 713 -9.04 -5.39 3.40
CA ASP A 713 -7.85 -4.82 4.06
C ASP A 713 -6.57 -5.62 3.78
N ILE A 714 -6.66 -6.95 3.65
CA ILE A 714 -5.53 -7.82 3.27
C ILE A 714 -4.93 -7.46 1.90
N LEU A 715 -5.78 -7.01 0.96
CA LEU A 715 -5.34 -6.57 -0.36
C LEU A 715 -4.65 -5.21 -0.28
N VAL A 716 -5.16 -4.30 0.53
CA VAL A 716 -4.52 -3.00 0.81
C VAL A 716 -3.15 -3.20 1.46
N LYS A 717 -3.04 -4.10 2.45
CA LYS A 717 -1.76 -4.48 3.07
C LYS A 717 -0.77 -5.01 2.03
N GLY A 718 -1.22 -5.91 1.15
CA GLY A 718 -0.38 -6.44 0.07
C GLY A 718 0.05 -5.39 -0.96
N LEU A 719 -0.81 -4.41 -1.25
CA LEU A 719 -0.49 -3.30 -2.14
C LEU A 719 0.63 -2.42 -1.56
N PHE A 720 0.54 -2.02 -0.28
CA PHE A 720 1.61 -1.26 0.36
C PHE A 720 2.92 -2.06 0.42
N LYS A 721 2.85 -3.36 0.74
CA LYS A 721 4.02 -4.25 0.66
C LYS A 721 4.67 -4.21 -0.72
N GLY A 722 3.88 -4.28 -1.78
CA GLY A 722 4.38 -4.21 -3.16
C GLY A 722 5.23 -2.98 -3.46
N PHE A 723 4.93 -1.84 -2.85
CA PHE A 723 5.68 -0.59 -3.02
C PHE A 723 6.79 -0.38 -1.99
N LEU A 724 6.88 -1.20 -0.95
CA LEU A 724 7.93 -1.12 0.08
C LEU A 724 9.15 -1.97 -0.21
N VAL A 725 8.98 -3.08 -0.93
CA VAL A 725 10.07 -4.04 -1.14
C VAL A 725 11.14 -3.41 -2.03
N GLU A 726 12.22 -2.96 -1.40
CA GLU A 726 13.45 -2.55 -2.07
C GLU A 726 14.45 -3.70 -2.14
N GLY A 727 15.13 -3.84 -3.28
CA GLY A 727 16.30 -4.70 -3.36
C GLY A 727 16.02 -6.20 -3.38
N GLU A 728 14.80 -6.62 -3.74
CA GLU A 728 14.64 -8.00 -4.20
C GLU A 728 15.60 -8.23 -5.36
N SER A 729 16.43 -9.27 -5.25
CA SER A 729 17.26 -9.68 -6.37
C SER A 729 16.36 -9.94 -7.58
N GLU A 730 16.83 -9.70 -8.80
CA GLU A 730 16.06 -10.01 -10.02
C GLU A 730 15.52 -11.45 -9.97
N ALA A 731 16.30 -12.38 -9.41
CA ALA A 731 15.91 -13.76 -9.17
C ALA A 731 14.69 -13.95 -8.25
N GLN A 732 14.46 -13.08 -7.25
CA GLN A 732 13.28 -13.11 -6.39
C GLN A 732 12.06 -12.51 -7.10
N ALA A 733 12.24 -11.40 -7.81
CA ALA A 733 11.17 -10.78 -8.61
C ALA A 733 10.67 -11.74 -9.69
N ASP A 734 11.59 -12.45 -10.38
CA ASP A 734 11.27 -13.46 -11.39
C ASP A 734 10.51 -14.67 -10.82
N GLN A 735 10.65 -14.96 -9.53
CA GLN A 735 9.92 -16.05 -8.87
C GLN A 735 8.50 -15.65 -8.45
N LEU A 736 8.21 -14.37 -8.27
CA LEU A 736 6.92 -13.92 -7.74
C LEU A 736 5.72 -14.33 -8.60
N PRO A 737 5.74 -14.27 -9.95
CA PRO A 737 4.68 -14.80 -10.78
C PRO A 737 4.41 -16.30 -10.52
N HIS A 738 5.46 -17.08 -10.25
CA HIS A 738 5.31 -18.51 -9.91
C HIS A 738 4.68 -18.70 -8.54
N ILE A 739 5.07 -17.91 -7.54
CA ILE A 739 4.46 -17.91 -6.20
C ILE A 739 2.98 -17.56 -6.31
N VAL A 740 2.62 -16.51 -7.05
CA VAL A 740 1.22 -16.11 -7.26
C VAL A 740 0.44 -17.20 -8.00
N ALA A 741 1.03 -17.86 -9.00
CA ALA A 741 0.40 -19.01 -9.65
C ALA A 741 0.11 -20.15 -8.66
N GLU A 742 0.99 -20.40 -7.69
CA GLU A 742 0.72 -21.36 -6.59
C GLU A 742 -0.40 -20.88 -5.66
N ARG A 743 -0.49 -19.57 -5.38
CA ARG A 743 -1.62 -19.01 -4.62
C ARG A 743 -2.94 -19.15 -5.37
N VAL A 744 -2.94 -18.97 -6.69
CA VAL A 744 -4.07 -19.28 -7.57
C VAL A 744 -4.44 -20.75 -7.44
N CYS A 745 -3.49 -21.68 -7.49
CA CYS A 745 -3.77 -23.11 -7.29
C CYS A 745 -4.38 -23.40 -5.91
N ALA A 746 -3.93 -22.74 -4.84
CA ALA A 746 -4.52 -22.85 -3.51
C ALA A 746 -5.97 -22.34 -3.47
N TYR A 747 -6.22 -21.17 -4.07
CA TYR A 747 -7.56 -20.62 -4.25
C TYR A 747 -8.46 -21.58 -5.03
N LEU A 748 -8.00 -22.18 -6.13
CA LEU A 748 -8.75 -23.16 -6.93
C LEU A 748 -9.00 -24.48 -6.16
N ARG A 749 -8.03 -24.96 -5.39
CA ARG A 749 -8.19 -26.15 -4.51
C ARG A 749 -9.29 -25.90 -3.48
N HIS A 750 -9.30 -24.72 -2.87
CA HIS A 750 -10.32 -24.36 -1.89
C HIS A 750 -11.69 -24.18 -2.56
N THR A 751 -11.74 -23.37 -3.62
CA THR A 751 -13.00 -22.90 -4.23
C THR A 751 -13.64 -23.85 -5.24
N ARG A 752 -12.85 -24.75 -5.82
CA ARG A 752 -13.30 -25.63 -6.90
C ARG A 752 -12.95 -27.08 -6.61
N HIS A 753 -12.35 -27.37 -5.46
CA HIS A 753 -12.03 -28.74 -5.04
C HIS A 753 -11.22 -29.52 -6.08
N VAL A 754 -10.37 -28.82 -6.85
CA VAL A 754 -9.52 -29.41 -7.89
C VAL A 754 -8.05 -29.13 -7.61
N GLN A 755 -7.19 -30.07 -7.99
CA GLN A 755 -5.75 -29.87 -8.04
C GLN A 755 -5.34 -29.40 -9.43
N ILE A 756 -4.66 -28.26 -9.51
CA ILE A 756 -4.13 -27.71 -10.75
C ILE A 756 -2.64 -27.48 -10.57
N GLU A 757 -1.86 -27.89 -11.57
CA GLU A 757 -0.43 -27.62 -11.65
C GLU A 757 -0.21 -26.15 -12.03
N ARG A 758 0.74 -25.48 -11.36
CA ARG A 758 1.01 -24.05 -11.59
C ARG A 758 1.39 -23.72 -13.04
N GLN A 759 1.95 -24.67 -13.76
CA GLN A 759 2.35 -24.55 -15.17
C GLN A 759 1.14 -24.34 -16.10
N ARG A 760 -0.07 -24.72 -15.67
CA ARG A 760 -1.32 -24.49 -16.40
C ARG A 760 -1.96 -23.14 -16.10
N VAL A 761 -1.35 -22.31 -15.26
CA VAL A 761 -1.89 -21.00 -14.87
C VAL A 761 -1.13 -19.90 -15.61
N VAL A 762 -1.86 -19.08 -16.37
CA VAL A 762 -1.34 -17.88 -17.02
C VAL A 762 -1.89 -16.67 -16.28
N LEU A 763 -1.00 -15.81 -15.78
CA LEU A 763 -1.35 -14.55 -15.13
C LEU A 763 -1.36 -13.42 -16.17
N GLY A 764 -2.23 -12.44 -15.99
CA GLY A 764 -2.34 -11.30 -16.92
C GLY A 764 -2.86 -10.04 -16.26
N GLN A 765 -2.64 -8.92 -16.94
CA GLN A 765 -3.06 -7.58 -16.52
C GLN A 765 -4.58 -7.36 -16.72
N GLY A 766 -5.37 -8.18 -16.03
CA GLY A 766 -6.81 -8.34 -16.25
C GLY A 766 -7.12 -9.45 -17.26
N VAL A 767 -8.41 -9.71 -17.45
CA VAL A 767 -8.88 -10.86 -18.26
C VAL A 767 -8.87 -10.61 -19.76
N PHE A 768 -9.00 -9.36 -20.24
CA PHE A 768 -9.04 -9.07 -21.68
C PHE A 768 -7.72 -9.36 -22.40
N PRO A 769 -6.53 -8.97 -21.87
CA PRO A 769 -5.26 -9.39 -22.45
C PRO A 769 -5.12 -10.91 -22.53
N LEU A 770 -5.64 -11.65 -21.55
CA LEU A 770 -5.63 -13.12 -21.54
C LEU A 770 -6.54 -13.70 -22.62
N PHE A 771 -7.70 -13.07 -22.89
CA PHE A 771 -8.58 -13.47 -23.98
C PHE A 771 -7.89 -13.28 -25.33
N GLY A 772 -7.23 -12.13 -25.54
CA GLY A 772 -6.43 -11.87 -26.73
C GLY A 772 -5.29 -12.88 -26.92
N ALA A 773 -4.55 -13.16 -25.85
CA ALA A 773 -3.47 -14.15 -25.85
C ALA A 773 -3.98 -15.57 -26.21
N LEU A 774 -5.17 -15.95 -25.72
CA LEU A 774 -5.80 -17.22 -26.08
C LEU A 774 -6.10 -17.30 -27.58
N ILE A 775 -6.71 -16.27 -28.15
CA ILE A 775 -7.04 -16.24 -29.58
C ILE A 775 -5.78 -16.31 -30.44
N GLN A 776 -4.70 -15.62 -30.06
CA GLN A 776 -3.41 -15.75 -30.76
C GLN A 776 -2.80 -17.14 -30.62
N ALA A 777 -2.85 -17.75 -29.42
CA ALA A 777 -2.40 -19.12 -29.22
C ALA A 777 -3.16 -20.11 -30.12
N PHE A 778 -4.47 -19.93 -30.28
CA PHE A 778 -5.28 -20.72 -31.22
C PHE A 778 -4.84 -20.51 -32.66
N LYS A 779 -4.58 -19.28 -33.10
CA LYS A 779 -4.10 -19.00 -34.46
C LYS A 779 -2.78 -19.71 -34.74
N VAL A 780 -1.85 -19.70 -33.78
CA VAL A 780 -0.58 -20.41 -33.89
C VAL A 780 -0.80 -21.93 -34.01
N LYS A 781 -1.63 -22.50 -33.13
CA LYS A 781 -1.86 -23.96 -33.09
C LYS A 781 -2.67 -24.48 -34.29
N LEU A 782 -3.59 -23.69 -34.82
CA LEU A 782 -4.46 -24.06 -35.95
C LEU A 782 -3.88 -23.69 -37.31
N GLY A 783 -2.95 -22.72 -37.38
CA GLY A 783 -2.49 -22.12 -38.64
C GLY A 783 -3.55 -21.30 -39.38
N ARG A 784 -4.68 -21.00 -38.73
CA ARG A 784 -5.81 -20.22 -39.26
C ARG A 784 -6.55 -19.49 -38.13
N ALA A 785 -7.45 -18.57 -38.49
CA ALA A 785 -8.38 -17.98 -37.53
C ALA A 785 -9.22 -19.06 -36.82
N PRO A 786 -9.36 -19.02 -35.48
CA PRO A 786 -10.27 -19.90 -34.77
C PRO A 786 -11.73 -19.52 -35.01
N LEU A 787 -12.59 -20.53 -35.13
CA LEU A 787 -14.04 -20.36 -35.19
C LEU A 787 -14.62 -20.48 -33.78
N VAL A 788 -15.10 -19.37 -33.22
CA VAL A 788 -15.58 -19.26 -31.84
C VAL A 788 -17.11 -19.20 -31.82
N ALA A 789 -17.73 -20.21 -31.22
CA ALA A 789 -19.16 -20.22 -30.95
C ALA A 789 -19.50 -19.28 -29.79
N VAL A 790 -20.36 -18.29 -30.03
CA VAL A 790 -20.73 -17.28 -29.03
C VAL A 790 -22.25 -17.24 -28.88
N PRO A 791 -22.81 -17.53 -27.69
CA PRO A 791 -24.23 -17.36 -27.41
C PRO A 791 -24.70 -15.91 -27.63
N ASP A 792 -25.87 -15.73 -28.25
CA ASP A 792 -26.61 -14.47 -28.14
C ASP A 792 -26.90 -14.19 -26.65
N GLY A 793 -26.89 -12.93 -26.23
CA GLY A 793 -26.89 -12.59 -24.80
C GLY A 793 -25.56 -12.87 -24.11
N SER A 794 -24.45 -12.57 -24.77
CA SER A 794 -23.11 -12.53 -24.16
C SER A 794 -22.67 -11.09 -23.89
N TYR A 795 -21.56 -10.93 -23.17
CA TYR A 795 -20.95 -9.64 -22.86
C TYR A 795 -20.61 -8.88 -24.14
N GLY A 796 -21.14 -7.67 -24.33
CA GLY A 796 -21.08 -6.94 -25.60
C GLY A 796 -19.69 -6.80 -26.21
N PRO A 797 -18.67 -6.28 -25.48
CA PRO A 797 -17.31 -6.16 -26.00
C PRO A 797 -16.66 -7.47 -26.45
N LEU A 798 -17.20 -8.63 -26.05
CA LEU A 798 -16.70 -9.93 -26.54
C LEU A 798 -16.77 -10.03 -28.06
N TYR A 799 -17.88 -9.62 -28.67
CA TYR A 799 -18.06 -9.74 -30.12
C TYR A 799 -16.98 -8.96 -30.91
N PRO A 800 -16.78 -7.63 -30.71
CA PRO A 800 -15.75 -6.90 -31.42
C PRO A 800 -14.33 -7.32 -30.99
N MET A 801 -14.13 -7.78 -29.75
CA MET A 801 -12.81 -8.22 -29.28
C MET A 801 -12.33 -9.49 -30.01
N LEU A 802 -13.21 -10.48 -30.18
CA LEU A 802 -12.88 -11.69 -30.95
C LEU A 802 -12.46 -11.33 -32.38
N GLU A 803 -13.18 -10.41 -33.03
CA GLU A 803 -12.81 -9.91 -34.35
C GLU A 803 -11.48 -9.12 -34.34
N TYR A 804 -11.24 -8.29 -33.33
CA TYR A 804 -10.00 -7.51 -33.16
C TYR A 804 -8.74 -8.37 -33.02
N TYR A 805 -8.87 -9.58 -32.46
CA TYR A 805 -7.79 -10.57 -32.41
C TYR A 805 -7.80 -11.55 -33.59
N GLY A 806 -8.74 -11.40 -34.53
CA GLY A 806 -8.79 -12.15 -35.78
C GLY A 806 -9.47 -13.51 -35.69
N ALA A 807 -10.42 -13.70 -34.77
CA ALA A 807 -11.27 -14.89 -34.70
C ALA A 807 -12.53 -14.73 -35.58
N GLU A 808 -13.04 -15.86 -36.10
CA GLU A 808 -14.36 -15.95 -36.74
C GLU A 808 -15.43 -16.22 -35.68
N ILE A 809 -16.55 -15.48 -35.69
CA ILE A 809 -17.66 -15.70 -34.75
C ILE A 809 -18.73 -16.58 -35.39
N LEU A 810 -19.11 -17.65 -34.70
CA LEU A 810 -20.29 -18.47 -34.97
C LEU A 810 -21.38 -18.15 -33.94
N PRO A 811 -22.41 -17.35 -34.28
CA PRO A 811 -23.48 -17.03 -33.34
C PRO A 811 -24.29 -18.28 -32.94
N VAL A 812 -24.50 -18.47 -31.64
CA VAL A 812 -25.37 -19.50 -31.08
C VAL A 812 -26.67 -18.84 -30.61
N LYS A 813 -27.77 -19.12 -31.30
CA LYS A 813 -29.07 -18.51 -30.99
C LYS A 813 -29.62 -19.04 -29.67
N THR A 814 -29.75 -18.15 -28.68
CA THR A 814 -30.41 -18.41 -27.40
C THR A 814 -31.76 -17.68 -27.33
N SER A 815 -32.53 -17.95 -26.28
CA SER A 815 -33.93 -17.52 -26.17
C SER A 815 -34.12 -16.50 -25.03
N ALA A 816 -34.91 -15.45 -25.28
CA ALA A 816 -35.21 -14.41 -24.30
C ALA A 816 -36.09 -14.95 -23.15
N GLU A 817 -36.89 -15.98 -23.43
CA GLU A 817 -37.72 -16.69 -22.45
C GLU A 817 -36.88 -17.42 -21.39
N ARG A 818 -35.62 -17.74 -21.72
CA ARG A 818 -34.62 -18.28 -20.77
C ARG A 818 -33.58 -17.23 -20.37
N ALA A 819 -33.89 -15.94 -20.56
CA ALA A 819 -32.96 -14.84 -20.36
C ALA A 819 -31.58 -15.08 -21.00
N PHE A 820 -31.58 -15.66 -22.20
CA PHE A 820 -30.40 -15.96 -23.02
C PHE A 820 -29.41 -16.97 -22.40
N VAL A 821 -29.81 -17.69 -21.34
CA VAL A 821 -29.01 -18.78 -20.78
C VAL A 821 -28.92 -19.93 -21.77
N LEU A 822 -27.68 -20.33 -22.07
CA LEU A 822 -27.36 -21.41 -22.99
C LEU A 822 -27.91 -22.75 -22.51
N SER A 823 -28.40 -23.56 -23.44
CA SER A 823 -28.74 -24.96 -23.21
C SER A 823 -28.13 -25.86 -24.27
N THR A 824 -28.04 -27.16 -24.00
CA THR A 824 -27.54 -28.15 -24.98
C THR A 824 -28.36 -28.20 -26.28
N LYS A 825 -29.64 -27.80 -26.24
CA LYS A 825 -30.50 -27.74 -27.43
C LYS A 825 -30.12 -26.61 -28.38
N ASP A 826 -29.44 -25.58 -27.87
CA ASP A 826 -29.01 -24.42 -28.65
C ASP A 826 -27.68 -24.72 -29.39
N LEU A 827 -26.95 -25.77 -28.98
CA LEU A 827 -25.65 -26.18 -29.53
C LEU A 827 -25.79 -26.99 -30.83
N VAL A 828 -26.53 -26.42 -31.78
CA VAL A 828 -26.67 -26.91 -33.15
C VAL A 828 -25.85 -26.00 -34.06
N PHE A 829 -24.72 -26.50 -34.53
CA PHE A 829 -23.75 -25.70 -35.27
C PHE A 829 -23.85 -25.95 -36.78
N SER A 830 -23.79 -24.88 -37.57
CA SER A 830 -23.68 -24.97 -39.04
C SER A 830 -22.30 -25.46 -39.50
N ARG A 831 -21.27 -25.13 -38.73
CA ARG A 831 -19.87 -25.59 -38.86
C ARG A 831 -19.38 -25.95 -37.47
N LYS A 832 -18.59 -27.01 -37.32
CA LYS A 832 -18.01 -27.36 -36.01
C LYS A 832 -17.09 -26.21 -35.53
N PRO A 833 -17.36 -25.58 -34.37
CA PRO A 833 -16.49 -24.55 -33.81
C PRO A 833 -15.24 -25.16 -33.18
N ASP A 834 -14.18 -24.35 -33.05
CA ASP A 834 -12.97 -24.71 -32.32
C ASP A 834 -13.14 -24.46 -30.81
N LEU A 835 -13.87 -23.40 -30.45
CA LEU A 835 -14.06 -22.93 -29.08
C LEU A 835 -15.53 -22.51 -28.87
N LEU A 836 -16.13 -22.89 -27.75
CA LEU A 836 -17.40 -22.34 -27.25
C LEU A 836 -17.10 -21.34 -26.13
N TRP A 837 -17.63 -20.12 -26.25
CA TRP A 837 -17.57 -19.14 -25.17
C TRP A 837 -18.72 -19.33 -24.19
N LEU A 838 -18.41 -19.40 -22.91
CA LEU A 838 -19.37 -19.53 -21.82
C LEU A 838 -19.00 -18.59 -20.67
N THR A 839 -19.88 -17.66 -20.32
CA THR A 839 -19.72 -16.80 -19.14
C THR A 839 -20.69 -17.23 -18.05
N GLN A 840 -20.19 -17.46 -16.82
CA GLN A 840 -21.00 -17.95 -15.71
C GLN A 840 -20.61 -17.31 -14.36
N PRO A 841 -21.54 -16.63 -13.66
CA PRO A 841 -22.82 -16.08 -14.13
C PRO A 841 -22.77 -15.31 -15.46
N ASN A 842 -23.79 -15.50 -16.31
CA ASN A 842 -23.84 -14.90 -17.64
C ASN A 842 -24.01 -13.38 -17.57
N ASN A 843 -23.04 -12.63 -18.09
CA ASN A 843 -23.20 -11.22 -18.44
C ASN A 843 -23.81 -11.14 -19.84
N PRO A 844 -25.05 -10.64 -20.01
CA PRO A 844 -25.73 -9.63 -19.18
C PRO A 844 -26.88 -10.08 -18.26
N SER A 845 -27.30 -11.35 -18.28
CA SER A 845 -28.53 -11.79 -17.59
C SER A 845 -28.45 -11.88 -16.06
N GLY A 846 -27.26 -12.14 -15.53
CA GLY A 846 -27.08 -12.43 -14.10
C GLY A 846 -27.45 -13.86 -13.73
N ILE A 847 -27.78 -14.72 -14.70
CA ILE A 847 -28.21 -16.09 -14.44
C ILE A 847 -27.06 -17.06 -14.72
N PHE A 848 -26.96 -18.12 -13.92
CA PHE A 848 -26.01 -19.21 -14.13
C PHE A 848 -26.70 -20.56 -14.28
N MET A 849 -26.01 -21.52 -14.89
CA MET A 849 -26.49 -22.91 -14.97
C MET A 849 -26.22 -23.64 -13.66
N ASP A 850 -27.16 -24.50 -13.26
CA ASP A 850 -26.89 -25.52 -12.24
C ASP A 850 -25.81 -26.53 -12.71
N SER A 851 -25.30 -27.33 -11.78
CA SER A 851 -24.23 -28.30 -12.05
C SER A 851 -24.58 -29.34 -13.11
N GLU A 852 -25.85 -29.74 -13.23
CA GLU A 852 -26.30 -30.76 -14.18
C GLU A 852 -26.35 -30.20 -15.62
N ARG A 853 -26.89 -28.98 -15.78
CA ARG A 853 -26.94 -28.27 -17.06
C ARG A 853 -25.54 -27.92 -17.54
N LEU A 854 -24.69 -27.40 -16.66
CA LEU A 854 -23.28 -27.12 -16.97
C LEU A 854 -22.57 -28.39 -17.43
N ARG A 855 -22.73 -29.51 -16.69
CA ARG A 855 -22.16 -30.81 -17.08
C ARG A 855 -22.59 -31.21 -18.49
N SER A 856 -23.89 -31.12 -18.77
CA SER A 856 -24.46 -31.52 -20.06
C SER A 856 -23.85 -30.73 -21.23
N VAL A 857 -23.60 -29.43 -21.05
CA VAL A 857 -22.91 -28.58 -22.03
C VAL A 857 -21.45 -29.00 -22.23
N LEU A 858 -20.71 -29.17 -21.13
CA LEU A 858 -19.29 -29.56 -21.17
C LEU A 858 -19.10 -30.94 -21.82
N GLU A 859 -19.92 -31.92 -21.46
CA GLU A 859 -19.90 -33.26 -22.04
C GLU A 859 -20.17 -33.23 -23.55
N LEU A 860 -21.15 -32.43 -24.00
CA LEU A 860 -21.44 -32.31 -25.42
C LEU A 860 -20.25 -31.72 -26.19
N CYS A 861 -19.64 -30.65 -25.67
CA CYS A 861 -18.47 -30.01 -26.28
C CYS A 861 -17.29 -30.99 -26.35
N HIS A 862 -17.01 -31.71 -25.27
CA HIS A 862 -15.93 -32.71 -25.28
C HIS A 862 -16.20 -33.85 -26.27
N ARG A 863 -17.41 -34.42 -26.31
CA ARG A 863 -17.79 -35.45 -27.30
C ARG A 863 -17.60 -34.98 -28.74
N GLN A 864 -17.80 -33.69 -29.00
CA GLN A 864 -17.61 -33.08 -30.30
C GLN A 864 -16.19 -32.56 -30.53
N ASN A 865 -15.28 -32.70 -29.56
CA ASN A 865 -13.92 -32.16 -29.56
C ASN A 865 -13.92 -30.64 -29.85
N ILE A 866 -14.68 -29.90 -29.04
CA ILE A 866 -14.79 -28.45 -29.02
C ILE A 866 -14.20 -27.98 -27.68
N TYR A 867 -13.30 -26.99 -27.71
CA TYR A 867 -12.80 -26.37 -26.49
C TYR A 867 -13.89 -25.50 -25.87
N VAL A 868 -13.85 -25.30 -24.55
CA VAL A 868 -14.76 -24.38 -23.85
C VAL A 868 -13.93 -23.33 -23.13
N PHE A 869 -14.28 -22.06 -23.34
CA PHE A 869 -13.79 -20.96 -22.54
C PHE A 869 -14.84 -20.60 -21.49
N ALA A 870 -14.58 -20.96 -20.23
CA ALA A 870 -15.42 -20.61 -19.09
C ALA A 870 -14.91 -19.32 -18.45
N ASP A 871 -15.57 -18.20 -18.76
CA ASP A 871 -15.40 -16.93 -18.07
C ASP A 871 -16.16 -16.96 -16.74
N GLU A 872 -15.43 -17.20 -15.66
CA GLU A 872 -15.90 -17.35 -14.29
C GLU A 872 -15.60 -16.12 -13.41
N ILE A 873 -15.38 -14.94 -14.00
CA ILE A 873 -15.01 -13.72 -13.25
C ILE A 873 -16.06 -13.29 -12.18
N PHE A 874 -17.28 -13.83 -12.24
CA PHE A 874 -18.36 -13.60 -11.26
C PHE A 874 -18.60 -14.78 -10.31
N PHE A 875 -17.72 -15.78 -10.29
CA PHE A 875 -17.90 -17.08 -9.61
C PHE A 875 -18.25 -16.96 -8.11
N LEU A 876 -17.59 -16.07 -7.37
CA LEU A 876 -17.83 -15.87 -5.94
C LEU A 876 -19.06 -15.00 -5.62
N LEU A 877 -19.75 -14.49 -6.65
CA LEU A 877 -20.86 -13.54 -6.55
C LEU A 877 -22.21 -14.20 -6.83
N SER A 878 -22.44 -15.39 -6.29
CA SER A 878 -23.77 -16.02 -6.24
C SER A 878 -24.75 -15.19 -5.39
N ASP A 879 -26.04 -15.36 -5.62
CA ASP A 879 -27.06 -14.94 -4.66
C ASP A 879 -26.76 -15.61 -3.30
N HIS A 880 -26.67 -14.79 -2.24
CA HIS A 880 -26.29 -15.26 -0.90
C HIS A 880 -27.21 -16.38 -0.37
N ARG A 881 -28.46 -16.47 -0.85
CA ARG A 881 -29.42 -17.51 -0.47
C ARG A 881 -29.12 -18.88 -1.07
N LEU A 882 -28.33 -18.93 -2.15
CA LEU A 882 -27.98 -20.17 -2.84
C LEU A 882 -26.67 -20.81 -2.37
N GLY A 883 -25.90 -20.09 -1.56
CA GLY A 883 -24.60 -20.53 -1.07
C GLY A 883 -23.47 -19.61 -1.50
N LYS A 884 -22.24 -20.06 -1.22
CA LYS A 884 -21.04 -19.22 -1.31
C LYS A 884 -20.64 -18.93 -2.76
N TRP A 885 -20.76 -19.91 -3.67
CA TRP A 885 -20.21 -19.87 -5.03
C TRP A 885 -21.19 -20.44 -6.05
N THR A 886 -21.00 -20.11 -7.33
CA THR A 886 -21.74 -20.77 -8.44
C THR A 886 -21.14 -22.14 -8.77
N PRO A 887 -21.83 -22.99 -9.55
CA PRO A 887 -21.21 -24.22 -10.07
C PRO A 887 -19.93 -23.92 -10.85
N ALA A 888 -18.84 -24.62 -10.52
CA ALA A 888 -17.54 -24.45 -11.14
C ALA A 888 -17.34 -25.43 -12.30
N SER A 889 -16.86 -24.91 -13.44
CA SER A 889 -16.59 -25.71 -14.64
C SER A 889 -15.50 -26.74 -14.39
N LEU A 890 -14.46 -26.38 -13.64
CA LEU A 890 -13.38 -27.32 -13.25
C LEU A 890 -13.90 -28.45 -12.33
N SER A 891 -14.78 -28.16 -11.37
CA SER A 891 -15.32 -29.18 -10.46
C SER A 891 -16.28 -30.11 -11.18
N VAL A 892 -17.17 -29.55 -11.99
CA VAL A 892 -18.15 -30.31 -12.78
C VAL A 892 -17.46 -31.18 -13.84
N GLY A 893 -16.37 -30.68 -14.44
CA GLY A 893 -15.55 -31.45 -15.37
C GLY A 893 -14.69 -32.53 -14.71
N SER A 894 -14.44 -32.49 -13.40
CA SER A 894 -13.54 -33.40 -12.67
C SER A 894 -14.23 -34.40 -11.75
N HIS A 895 -15.43 -34.11 -11.25
CA HIS A 895 -16.19 -35.08 -10.44
C HIS A 895 -16.65 -36.26 -11.32
N MET A 896 -16.25 -37.48 -10.93
CA MET A 896 -16.43 -38.78 -11.60
C MET A 896 -15.31 -39.21 -12.58
N GLY A 897 -14.02 -39.00 -12.25
CA GLY A 897 -12.91 -39.67 -12.96
C GLY A 897 -12.88 -39.47 -14.49
N GLY A 898 -13.42 -38.35 -14.98
CA GLY A 898 -13.73 -38.13 -16.40
C GLY A 898 -12.68 -37.32 -17.17
N PRO A 899 -12.61 -37.46 -18.51
CA PRO A 899 -11.55 -36.93 -19.39
C PRO A 899 -11.69 -35.45 -19.81
N PHE A 900 -12.60 -34.64 -19.24
CA PHE A 900 -13.06 -33.38 -19.85
C PHE A 900 -12.17 -32.14 -19.61
N ALA A 901 -11.23 -32.20 -18.66
CA ALA A 901 -10.37 -31.06 -18.31
C ALA A 901 -9.39 -30.68 -19.43
N ASP A 902 -9.16 -31.56 -20.40
CA ASP A 902 -8.28 -31.38 -21.56
C ASP A 902 -8.85 -30.43 -22.64
N LYS A 903 -10.10 -29.97 -22.48
CA LYS A 903 -10.77 -29.02 -23.39
C LYS A 903 -11.23 -27.74 -22.71
N LEU A 904 -10.90 -27.52 -21.44
CA LEU A 904 -11.44 -26.40 -20.67
C LEU A 904 -10.37 -25.32 -20.40
N PHE A 905 -10.68 -24.09 -20.80
CA PHE A 905 -10.03 -22.88 -20.31
C PHE A 905 -10.93 -22.24 -19.27
N VAL A 906 -10.38 -21.83 -18.12
CA VAL A 906 -11.16 -21.14 -17.08
C VAL A 906 -10.50 -19.82 -16.74
N ALA A 907 -11.24 -18.73 -16.88
CA ALA A 907 -10.78 -17.39 -16.54
C ALA A 907 -11.44 -16.90 -15.25
N ASP A 908 -10.65 -16.30 -14.36
CA ASP A 908 -11.14 -15.65 -13.15
C ASP A 908 -10.11 -14.58 -12.72
N GLY A 909 -10.40 -13.83 -11.66
CA GLY A 909 -9.52 -12.78 -11.16
C GLY A 909 -10.15 -12.02 -10.01
N ILE A 910 -9.50 -10.93 -9.60
CA ILE A 910 -9.92 -10.20 -8.40
C ILE A 910 -10.88 -9.04 -8.70
N SER A 911 -11.07 -8.73 -9.98
CA SER A 911 -11.68 -7.47 -10.42
C SER A 911 -13.11 -7.26 -9.90
N LYS A 912 -13.89 -8.34 -9.86
CA LYS A 912 -15.32 -8.28 -9.50
C LYS A 912 -15.52 -8.72 -8.07
N SER A 913 -15.12 -9.94 -7.70
CA SER A 913 -15.38 -10.47 -6.35
C SER A 913 -14.76 -9.65 -5.22
N PHE A 914 -13.65 -8.94 -5.46
CA PHE A 914 -12.93 -8.17 -4.46
C PHE A 914 -12.90 -6.66 -4.74
N ALA A 915 -13.77 -6.17 -5.62
CA ALA A 915 -13.83 -4.75 -6.01
C ALA A 915 -12.47 -4.14 -6.49
N ALA A 916 -11.50 -4.98 -6.84
CA ALA A 916 -10.11 -4.56 -7.08
C ALA A 916 -9.77 -4.49 -8.57
N GLY A 917 -10.72 -4.11 -9.42
CA GLY A 917 -10.52 -4.16 -10.85
C GLY A 917 -9.59 -3.08 -11.39
N GLY A 918 -9.37 -1.99 -10.66
CA GLY A 918 -8.33 -1.01 -10.98
C GLY A 918 -6.89 -1.52 -10.79
N LEU A 919 -6.66 -2.69 -10.15
CA LEU A 919 -5.34 -3.33 -10.09
C LEU A 919 -4.99 -4.15 -11.32
N ARG A 920 -5.99 -4.45 -12.18
CA ARG A 920 -5.80 -5.23 -13.42
C ARG A 920 -5.16 -6.60 -13.17
N LEU A 921 -5.76 -7.43 -12.32
CA LEU A 921 -5.22 -8.77 -12.01
C LEU A 921 -6.23 -9.87 -12.36
N GLY A 922 -5.85 -10.76 -13.28
CA GLY A 922 -6.65 -11.89 -13.74
C GLY A 922 -5.79 -13.06 -14.21
N PHE A 923 -6.38 -14.25 -14.27
CA PHE A 923 -5.70 -15.47 -14.70
C PHE A 923 -6.56 -16.36 -15.59
N VAL A 924 -5.90 -17.22 -16.36
CA VAL A 924 -6.52 -18.33 -17.09
C VAL A 924 -5.86 -19.64 -16.66
N VAL A 925 -6.68 -20.62 -16.30
CA VAL A 925 -6.26 -22.03 -16.22
C VAL A 925 -6.44 -22.65 -17.60
N THR A 926 -5.37 -23.21 -18.15
CA THR A 926 -5.37 -23.84 -19.47
C THR A 926 -5.59 -25.35 -19.38
N PRO A 927 -6.01 -26.01 -20.47
CA PRO A 927 -6.13 -27.47 -20.50
C PRO A 927 -4.82 -28.21 -20.19
N ASP A 928 -3.71 -27.69 -20.68
CA ASP A 928 -2.37 -28.24 -20.52
C ASP A 928 -1.31 -27.11 -20.50
N GLU A 929 -0.06 -27.47 -20.17
CA GLU A 929 1.06 -26.53 -20.14
C GLU A 929 1.42 -25.97 -21.52
N GLU A 930 1.19 -26.70 -22.61
CA GLU A 930 1.51 -26.24 -23.97
C GLU A 930 0.71 -24.97 -24.30
N TRP A 931 -0.59 -24.99 -24.00
CA TRP A 931 -1.45 -23.82 -24.14
C TRP A 931 -0.99 -22.64 -23.28
N SER A 932 -0.61 -22.91 -22.02
CA SER A 932 -0.09 -21.88 -21.12
C SER A 932 1.17 -21.21 -21.70
N ARG A 933 2.13 -22.01 -22.19
CA ARG A 933 3.34 -21.50 -22.85
C ARG A 933 3.02 -20.70 -24.10
N LEU A 934 2.04 -21.11 -24.91
CA LEU A 934 1.64 -20.37 -26.12
C LEU A 934 1.02 -19.02 -25.77
N MET A 935 0.14 -18.96 -24.76
CA MET A 935 -0.47 -17.70 -24.31
C MET A 935 0.59 -16.75 -23.73
N ALA A 936 1.48 -17.27 -22.87
CA ALA A 936 2.56 -16.50 -22.22
C ALA A 936 3.54 -15.86 -23.23
N ARG A 937 3.62 -16.35 -24.47
CA ARG A 937 4.41 -15.70 -25.54
C ARG A 937 3.84 -14.39 -26.06
N THR A 938 2.64 -13.99 -25.62
CA THR A 938 1.94 -12.80 -26.13
C THR A 938 1.46 -11.86 -25.03
N ILE A 939 1.73 -12.19 -23.77
CA ILE A 939 1.30 -11.42 -22.61
C ILE A 939 2.43 -11.35 -21.58
N SER A 940 2.56 -10.21 -20.93
CA SER A 940 3.47 -10.02 -19.80
C SER A 940 2.76 -10.29 -18.47
N ALA A 941 3.51 -10.80 -17.50
CA ALA A 941 3.01 -10.89 -16.13
C ALA A 941 2.65 -9.48 -15.60
N PRO A 942 1.71 -9.38 -14.66
CA PRO A 942 1.46 -8.13 -13.95
C PRO A 942 2.71 -7.61 -13.22
N PRO A 943 2.85 -6.29 -13.03
CA PRO A 943 3.94 -5.71 -12.25
C PRO A 943 4.04 -6.29 -10.83
N THR A 944 5.27 -6.42 -10.35
CA THR A 944 5.68 -6.97 -9.05
C THR A 944 4.92 -6.33 -7.90
N ALA A 945 4.78 -5.00 -7.91
CA ALA A 945 4.05 -4.25 -6.90
C ALA A 945 2.59 -4.74 -6.74
N TYR A 946 1.93 -5.13 -7.84
CA TYR A 946 0.55 -5.60 -7.83
C TYR A 946 0.45 -7.11 -7.59
N LEU A 947 1.44 -7.88 -8.04
CA LEU A 947 1.54 -9.30 -7.69
C LEU A 947 1.62 -9.53 -6.18
N ARG A 948 2.22 -8.63 -5.41
CA ARG A 948 2.21 -8.70 -3.93
C ARG A 948 0.84 -8.50 -3.31
N ALA A 949 0.02 -7.61 -3.87
CA ALA A 949 -1.39 -7.47 -3.48
C ALA A 949 -2.17 -8.77 -3.74
N TRP A 950 -1.89 -9.41 -4.87
CA TRP A 950 -2.48 -10.70 -5.21
C TRP A 950 -2.03 -11.83 -4.29
N ASP A 951 -0.72 -11.95 -4.06
CA ASP A 951 -0.12 -12.94 -3.16
C ASP A 951 -0.72 -12.83 -1.76
N ALA A 952 -0.83 -11.62 -1.21
CA ALA A 952 -1.42 -11.39 0.10
C ALA A 952 -2.88 -11.88 0.17
N LEU A 953 -3.71 -11.49 -0.80
CA LEU A 953 -5.12 -11.91 -0.84
C LEU A 953 -5.27 -13.42 -1.00
N TYR A 954 -4.58 -14.04 -1.97
CA TYR A 954 -4.77 -15.46 -2.27
C TYR A 954 -4.03 -16.38 -1.29
N SER A 955 -3.05 -15.87 -0.54
CA SER A 955 -2.44 -16.60 0.58
C SER A 955 -3.45 -16.97 1.66
N SER A 956 -4.54 -16.21 1.83
CA SER A 956 -5.65 -16.58 2.73
C SER A 956 -6.27 -17.96 2.45
N PHE A 957 -6.12 -18.50 1.22
CA PHE A 957 -6.64 -19.82 0.84
C PHE A 957 -5.63 -20.97 1.02
N LEU A 958 -4.44 -20.70 1.55
CA LEU A 958 -3.44 -21.74 1.83
C LEU A 958 -3.90 -22.67 2.96
N GLN A 959 -3.42 -23.91 2.93
CA GLN A 959 -3.64 -24.87 4.02
C GLN A 959 -2.60 -24.73 5.14
N LYS A 960 -1.40 -24.24 4.81
CA LYS A 960 -0.30 -24.05 5.74
C LYS A 960 0.41 -22.74 5.43
N ALA A 961 0.67 -21.94 6.47
CA ALA A 961 1.35 -20.67 6.33
C ALA A 961 2.80 -20.91 5.89
N PRO A 962 3.33 -20.15 4.92
CA PRO A 962 4.76 -20.13 4.67
C PRO A 962 5.48 -19.73 5.95
N HIS A 963 6.37 -20.59 6.46
CA HIS A 963 7.17 -20.35 7.66
C HIS A 963 6.39 -19.91 8.92
N ASN A 964 5.08 -20.24 9.04
CA ASN A 964 4.20 -19.77 10.13
C ASN A 964 4.08 -18.24 10.28
N MET A 965 4.39 -17.48 9.22
CA MET A 965 4.44 -16.01 9.23
C MET A 965 3.06 -15.33 9.09
N MET A 966 1.97 -16.09 9.02
CA MET A 966 0.63 -15.57 8.78
C MET A 966 -0.42 -16.41 9.51
N ASP A 967 -1.33 -15.76 10.23
CA ASP A 967 -2.55 -16.42 10.70
C ASP A 967 -3.53 -16.57 9.52
N LEU A 968 -3.46 -17.74 8.88
CA LEU A 968 -4.32 -18.07 7.77
C LEU A 968 -5.80 -18.17 8.18
N SER A 969 -6.08 -18.56 9.42
CA SER A 969 -7.45 -18.74 9.89
C SER A 969 -8.16 -17.40 10.04
N GLN A 970 -7.48 -16.42 10.63
CA GLN A 970 -7.96 -15.05 10.73
C GLN A 970 -8.09 -14.42 9.33
N SER A 971 -7.02 -14.49 8.53
CA SER A 971 -6.99 -13.90 7.18
C SER A 971 -8.10 -14.45 6.28
N PHE A 972 -8.36 -15.76 6.33
CA PHE A 972 -9.45 -16.39 5.60
C PHE A 972 -10.83 -15.93 6.09
N SER A 973 -11.02 -15.85 7.41
CA SER A 973 -12.27 -15.39 8.03
C SER A 973 -12.61 -13.96 7.61
N GLU A 974 -11.64 -13.06 7.58
CA GLU A 974 -11.80 -11.67 7.11
C GLU A 974 -12.24 -11.62 5.63
N VAL A 975 -11.58 -12.39 4.77
CA VAL A 975 -11.93 -12.49 3.34
C VAL A 975 -13.33 -13.10 3.14
N GLU A 976 -13.67 -14.12 3.91
CA GLU A 976 -14.99 -14.77 3.84
C GLU A 976 -16.11 -13.83 4.29
N SER A 977 -15.92 -13.10 5.40
CA SER A 977 -16.86 -12.09 5.90
C SER A 977 -17.09 -11.00 4.86
N TYR A 978 -16.01 -10.47 4.29
CA TYR A 978 -16.09 -9.48 3.21
C TYR A 978 -16.96 -9.99 2.05
N LEU A 979 -16.68 -11.20 1.54
CA LEU A 979 -17.43 -11.77 0.42
C LEU A 979 -18.91 -12.04 0.77
N MET A 980 -19.20 -12.45 2.01
CA MET A 980 -20.56 -12.66 2.50
C MET A 980 -21.35 -11.35 2.51
N ASP A 981 -20.79 -10.28 3.04
CA ASP A 981 -21.41 -8.95 3.08
C ASP A 981 -21.67 -8.43 1.67
N ARG A 982 -20.70 -8.57 0.76
CA ARG A 982 -20.86 -8.19 -0.65
C ARG A 982 -22.01 -8.95 -1.32
N ARG A 983 -22.09 -10.28 -1.17
CA ARG A 983 -23.18 -11.09 -1.75
C ARG A 983 -24.56 -10.70 -1.19
N LYS A 984 -24.64 -10.39 0.11
CA LYS A 984 -25.87 -9.96 0.76
C LYS A 984 -26.35 -8.62 0.20
N GLU A 985 -25.44 -7.65 0.10
CA GLU A 985 -25.74 -6.32 -0.45
C GLU A 985 -26.21 -6.41 -1.91
N LEU A 986 -25.47 -7.12 -2.76
CA LEU A 986 -25.85 -7.31 -4.17
C LEU A 986 -27.18 -8.05 -4.31
N GLY A 987 -27.44 -9.04 -3.45
CA GLY A 987 -28.73 -9.73 -3.40
C GLY A 987 -29.89 -8.79 -3.10
N ALA A 988 -29.75 -7.93 -2.10
CA ALA A 988 -30.78 -6.95 -1.72
C ALA A 988 -31.03 -5.89 -2.81
N LYS A 989 -29.95 -5.40 -3.45
CA LYS A 989 -30.04 -4.46 -4.58
C LYS A 989 -30.74 -5.09 -5.78
N ARG A 990 -30.35 -6.32 -6.14
CA ARG A 990 -30.99 -7.09 -7.21
C ARG A 990 -32.48 -7.30 -6.94
N GLU A 991 -32.86 -7.69 -5.72
CA GLU A 991 -34.25 -7.93 -5.35
C GLU A 991 -35.07 -6.63 -5.43
N SER A 992 -34.53 -5.53 -4.92
CA SER A 992 -35.19 -4.23 -4.97
C SER A 992 -35.47 -3.77 -6.41
N LEU A 993 -34.46 -3.88 -7.28
CA LEU A 993 -34.59 -3.53 -8.70
C LEU A 993 -35.55 -4.49 -9.43
N THR A 994 -35.43 -5.80 -9.21
CA THR A 994 -36.32 -6.81 -9.81
C THR A 994 -37.78 -6.61 -9.39
N ASN A 995 -38.03 -6.29 -8.12
CA ASN A 995 -39.38 -6.03 -7.61
C ASN A 995 -39.98 -4.78 -8.24
N LEU A 996 -39.20 -3.69 -8.33
CA LEU A 996 -39.66 -2.47 -9.02
C LEU A 996 -39.98 -2.74 -10.49
N LEU A 997 -39.09 -3.42 -11.23
CA LEU A 997 -39.33 -3.73 -12.64
C LEU A 997 -40.55 -4.64 -12.83
N SER A 998 -40.75 -5.62 -11.95
CA SER A 998 -41.89 -6.54 -12.01
C SER A 998 -43.24 -5.83 -11.78
N GLN A 999 -43.30 -4.80 -10.92
CA GLN A 999 -44.51 -3.99 -10.72
C GLN A 999 -45.01 -3.29 -12.01
N TYR A 1000 -44.12 -3.07 -12.97
CA TYR A 1000 -44.41 -2.43 -14.26
C TYR A 1000 -44.36 -3.42 -15.44
N GLY A 1001 -44.19 -4.73 -15.19
CA GLY A 1001 -44.08 -5.74 -16.24
C GLY A 1001 -42.78 -5.67 -17.06
N LEU A 1002 -41.72 -5.08 -16.51
CA LEU A 1002 -40.44 -4.81 -17.19
C LEU A 1002 -39.30 -5.74 -16.76
N SER A 1003 -39.56 -6.75 -15.91
CA SER A 1003 -38.53 -7.71 -15.49
C SER A 1003 -38.23 -8.75 -16.59
N ASP A 1004 -37.15 -9.52 -16.39
CA ASP A 1004 -36.77 -10.58 -17.34
C ASP A 1004 -37.84 -11.70 -17.47
N GLY A 1005 -38.69 -11.84 -16.46
CA GLY A 1005 -39.78 -12.83 -16.40
C GLY A 1005 -39.33 -14.25 -16.07
N VAL A 1006 -38.06 -14.44 -15.66
CA VAL A 1006 -37.51 -15.77 -15.35
C VAL A 1006 -37.54 -16.02 -13.84
N ASP A 1007 -38.39 -16.94 -13.41
CA ASP A 1007 -38.40 -17.41 -12.02
C ASP A 1007 -37.32 -18.48 -11.81
N THR A 1008 -36.15 -18.06 -11.31
CA THR A 1008 -35.04 -18.96 -11.03
C THR A 1008 -34.26 -18.48 -9.82
N PRO A 1009 -33.81 -19.41 -8.94
CA PRO A 1009 -32.95 -19.02 -7.84
C PRO A 1009 -31.51 -18.79 -8.30
N TYR A 1010 -31.08 -19.34 -9.46
CA TYR A 1010 -29.69 -19.36 -9.96
C TYR A 1010 -29.21 -18.01 -10.50
N ARG A 1011 -29.21 -16.99 -9.64
CA ARG A 1011 -28.81 -15.61 -9.96
C ARG A 1011 -27.52 -15.22 -9.27
N GLY A 1012 -26.70 -14.40 -9.92
CA GLY A 1012 -25.40 -13.97 -9.46
C GLY A 1012 -24.88 -12.76 -10.25
N GLY A 1013 -23.62 -12.40 -10.03
CA GLY A 1013 -23.00 -11.26 -10.70
C GLY A 1013 -23.63 -9.92 -10.32
N LEU A 1014 -23.46 -8.94 -11.20
CA LEU A 1014 -23.70 -7.52 -10.90
C LEU A 1014 -24.85 -6.90 -11.70
N PHE A 1015 -25.49 -7.69 -12.55
CA PHE A 1015 -26.38 -7.21 -13.58
C PHE A 1015 -27.68 -8.02 -13.65
N LEU A 1016 -28.68 -7.43 -14.29
CA LEU A 1016 -29.91 -8.08 -14.71
C LEU A 1016 -30.40 -7.48 -16.04
N LEU A 1017 -31.37 -8.14 -16.65
CA LEU A 1017 -32.05 -7.68 -17.86
C LEU A 1017 -33.42 -7.08 -17.54
N ALA A 1018 -33.75 -5.99 -18.23
CA ALA A 1018 -35.03 -5.30 -18.14
C ALA A 1018 -35.63 -5.07 -19.54
N ARG A 1019 -36.94 -5.28 -19.70
CA ARG A 1019 -37.69 -5.10 -20.96
C ARG A 1019 -37.99 -3.63 -21.27
N LEU A 1020 -36.96 -2.80 -21.32
CA LEU A 1020 -37.10 -1.37 -21.57
C LEU A 1020 -37.18 -1.02 -23.06
N GLY A 1021 -36.63 -1.86 -23.95
CA GLY A 1021 -36.51 -1.53 -25.38
C GLY A 1021 -35.89 -0.14 -25.58
N ASP A 1022 -36.51 0.65 -26.44
CA ASP A 1022 -36.05 2.01 -26.78
C ASP A 1022 -36.21 3.03 -25.64
N LYS A 1023 -36.92 2.70 -24.55
CA LYS A 1023 -37.07 3.59 -23.39
C LYS A 1023 -35.74 3.86 -22.68
N HIS A 1024 -34.68 3.09 -22.97
CA HIS A 1024 -33.37 3.29 -22.39
C HIS A 1024 -32.75 4.66 -22.73
N GLU A 1025 -33.04 5.21 -23.92
CA GLU A 1025 -32.56 6.55 -24.29
C GLU A 1025 -33.26 7.65 -23.49
N GLN A 1026 -34.58 7.54 -23.35
CA GLN A 1026 -35.39 8.46 -22.54
C GLN A 1026 -34.95 8.38 -21.07
N LEU A 1027 -34.70 7.17 -20.57
CA LEU A 1027 -34.17 6.96 -19.22
C LEU A 1027 -32.83 7.69 -18.99
N ALA A 1028 -31.93 7.67 -19.97
CA ALA A 1028 -30.66 8.38 -19.89
C ALA A 1028 -30.83 9.90 -19.96
N ARG A 1029 -31.72 10.42 -20.83
CA ARG A 1029 -31.92 11.87 -21.04
C ARG A 1029 -32.75 12.53 -19.94
N GLU A 1030 -33.82 11.88 -19.50
CA GLU A 1030 -34.82 12.45 -18.58
C GLU A 1030 -34.50 12.12 -17.11
N ALA A 1031 -34.06 10.89 -16.84
CA ALA A 1031 -33.77 10.42 -15.48
C ALA A 1031 -32.28 10.36 -15.14
N GLN A 1032 -31.40 10.70 -16.09
CA GLN A 1032 -29.94 10.63 -15.93
C GLN A 1032 -29.44 9.25 -15.44
N LEU A 1033 -30.08 8.18 -15.92
CA LEU A 1033 -29.66 6.80 -15.66
C LEU A 1033 -29.22 6.15 -16.98
N LEU A 1034 -27.91 5.95 -17.15
CA LEU A 1034 -27.37 5.35 -18.36
C LEU A 1034 -27.37 3.83 -18.26
N THR A 1035 -27.81 3.13 -19.31
CA THR A 1035 -27.89 1.65 -19.40
C THR A 1035 -27.36 1.17 -20.75
N ASN A 1036 -27.09 -0.14 -20.92
CA ASN A 1036 -26.70 -0.67 -22.23
C ASN A 1036 -27.91 -1.13 -23.04
N PRO A 1037 -28.04 -0.68 -24.30
CA PRO A 1037 -29.14 -1.09 -25.17
C PRO A 1037 -29.07 -2.58 -25.48
N SER A 1038 -30.16 -3.12 -26.02
CA SER A 1038 -30.25 -4.55 -26.34
C SER A 1038 -29.26 -5.01 -27.42
N ASP A 1039 -28.96 -4.18 -28.42
CA ASP A 1039 -27.98 -4.49 -29.47
C ASP A 1039 -26.55 -4.62 -28.92
N TRP A 1040 -26.27 -4.03 -27.75
CA TRP A 1040 -24.97 -4.16 -27.09
C TRP A 1040 -24.65 -5.63 -26.78
N GLY A 1041 -25.64 -6.41 -26.31
CA GLY A 1041 -25.48 -7.83 -25.95
C GLY A 1041 -26.22 -8.82 -26.87
N ARG A 1042 -26.83 -8.33 -27.96
CA ARG A 1042 -27.75 -9.10 -28.84
C ARG A 1042 -28.94 -9.68 -28.07
N THR A 1043 -29.53 -8.90 -27.16
CA THR A 1043 -30.58 -9.33 -26.22
C THR A 1043 -32.00 -8.90 -26.62
N LYS A 1044 -32.25 -8.67 -27.92
CA LYS A 1044 -33.56 -8.29 -28.50
C LYS A 1044 -34.14 -6.97 -27.95
N ASP A 1045 -35.06 -7.03 -26.99
CA ASP A 1045 -35.75 -5.91 -26.34
C ASP A 1045 -35.25 -5.65 -24.91
N MET A 1046 -34.31 -6.48 -24.44
CA MET A 1046 -33.81 -6.46 -23.08
C MET A 1046 -32.57 -5.58 -22.95
N VAL A 1047 -32.63 -4.62 -22.04
CA VAL A 1047 -31.57 -3.68 -21.68
C VAL A 1047 -30.82 -4.22 -20.46
N ARG A 1048 -29.50 -4.10 -20.45
CA ARG A 1048 -28.66 -4.49 -19.30
C ARG A 1048 -28.57 -3.36 -18.29
N MET A 1049 -28.75 -3.69 -17.01
CA MET A 1049 -28.56 -2.78 -15.88
C MET A 1049 -27.58 -3.38 -14.86
N CYS A 1050 -26.49 -2.68 -14.53
CA CYS A 1050 -25.65 -2.95 -13.35
C CYS A 1050 -26.24 -2.26 -12.13
N PHE A 1051 -26.10 -2.89 -10.97
CA PHE A 1051 -26.52 -2.35 -9.67
C PHE A 1051 -25.37 -2.30 -8.66
N CYS A 1052 -24.14 -2.26 -9.18
CA CYS A 1052 -22.87 -2.30 -8.47
C CYS A 1052 -22.44 -0.93 -7.86
N LEU A 1053 -23.40 -0.15 -7.35
CA LEU A 1053 -23.20 1.23 -6.86
C LEU A 1053 -23.05 1.30 -5.34
N THR A 1054 -22.54 2.41 -4.81
CA THR A 1054 -22.68 2.73 -3.38
C THR A 1054 -24.17 2.84 -2.98
N ASP A 1055 -24.50 2.63 -1.70
CA ASP A 1055 -25.90 2.63 -1.25
C ASP A 1055 -26.62 3.94 -1.58
N GLN A 1056 -25.97 5.09 -1.32
CA GLN A 1056 -26.50 6.40 -1.64
C GLN A 1056 -26.82 6.57 -3.13
N ARG A 1057 -25.92 6.13 -4.01
CA ARG A 1057 -26.14 6.22 -5.47
C ARG A 1057 -27.17 5.24 -5.95
N PHE A 1058 -27.24 4.05 -5.36
CA PHE A 1058 -28.26 3.05 -5.68
C PHE A 1058 -29.66 3.53 -5.29
N ASP A 1059 -29.81 4.10 -4.09
CA ASP A 1059 -31.09 4.65 -3.62
C ASP A 1059 -31.57 5.79 -4.51
N GLU A 1060 -30.66 6.69 -4.90
CA GLU A 1060 -30.96 7.75 -5.85
C GLU A 1060 -31.33 7.19 -7.23
N ALA A 1061 -30.64 6.17 -7.73
CA ALA A 1061 -31.00 5.50 -8.98
C ALA A 1061 -32.40 4.87 -8.91
N MET A 1062 -32.73 4.21 -7.80
CA MET A 1062 -34.04 3.61 -7.57
C MET A 1062 -35.16 4.67 -7.48
N ARG A 1063 -34.88 5.82 -6.86
CA ARG A 1063 -35.80 6.96 -6.80
C ARG A 1063 -36.09 7.50 -8.20
N ARG A 1064 -35.05 7.82 -8.97
CA ARG A 1064 -35.18 8.33 -10.35
C ARG A 1064 -35.87 7.34 -11.28
N LEU A 1065 -35.53 6.05 -11.18
CA LEU A 1065 -36.17 5.01 -11.96
C LEU A 1065 -37.67 4.90 -11.62
N ARG A 1066 -38.04 4.95 -10.33
CA ARG A 1066 -39.45 4.90 -9.91
C ARG A 1066 -40.25 6.08 -10.43
N GLU A 1067 -39.70 7.29 -10.35
CA GLU A 1067 -40.33 8.51 -10.87
C GLU A 1067 -40.52 8.43 -12.40
N PHE A 1068 -39.49 8.01 -13.12
CA PHE A 1068 -39.55 7.81 -14.57
C PHE A 1068 -40.63 6.79 -14.96
N LEU A 1069 -40.66 5.62 -14.30
CA LEU A 1069 -41.64 4.58 -14.59
C LEU A 1069 -43.08 4.99 -14.21
N ALA A 1070 -43.26 5.80 -13.15
CA ALA A 1070 -44.57 6.32 -12.76
C ALA A 1070 -45.10 7.38 -13.73
N GLY A 1071 -44.23 8.20 -14.32
CA GLY A 1071 -44.60 9.19 -15.33
C GLY A 1071 -44.99 8.60 -16.70
N GLN A 1072 -44.72 7.31 -16.90
CA GLN A 1072 -45.01 6.56 -18.13
C GLN A 1072 -46.30 5.71 -18.04
N LYS A 1073 -47.04 5.81 -16.93
CA LYS A 1073 -48.30 5.08 -16.68
C LYS A 1073 -49.52 5.76 -17.30
#